data_AF-A0A1F9D8I4-F1
#
_entry.id   AF-A0A1F9D8I4-F1
#
_cell.length_a   1.000
_cell.length_b   1.000
_cell.length_c   1.000
_cell.angle_alpha   90.00
_cell.angle_beta   90.00
_cell.angle_gamma   90.00
#
_symmetry.space_group_name_H-M   'P 1'
#
loop_
_entity.id
_entity.type
_entity.pdbx_description
1 polymer ?
#
loop_
_entity_poly.entity_id
_entity_poly.type
_entity_poly.pdbx_seq_one_letter_code
_entity_poly.pdbx_strand_id
1 'polypeptide(L)'
;MTKIKSINISGIRGIKDPLNLNLNNKSILIFGENGSGKSSLTDAIEWYYSDGVEHLISKETGTTKGRRSLRNLFIPDNGDAFVNIQYSNNKLDATKTIDSSLRTSISNTADDFKEYLLSTESENLILRYRDLVEFIIAKPGEKLEKLQNIIGFSVVADVRGLFKKSAGRIARNIKLTNFDNQKDAQQSVVLDNLGQNAYTDDQLFAGANLLIKPLRIGKDIKSHNDIQDVLKEIKTKEDSALLEQISFYTKVGEDLTEISGNIDSIHSSYKTYHTIYTELRKDPENIQKLQLLALLKEGQSVLKNDVTRDDYCPLCLQEKSKIELIKELNERIKELEELEEEKNKLEEQGQKLKGILQVNVNTIDRLLKEKFFKEEQQAKLLEKVHQIKTTLNVFSAELKKELIAKDPINAPSKIQIDKKQIFEFAKHAQGTAKALTESKKSNVKFQIYIRLSNAVTAYNQYQSIKKKQEILTRQQVTFELLFADFIKRQEEALNMFLGTFSSNINEYYTSMNPNEKIEDIKLTSIKDKNDDLVGITIEYKFFDETKTPPNAYLSESHINCLGLSFFLASVKAFNKQNEFFVLDDVISSFDRPHRSRFAKLLTDKFRNYQILLLTHEQGFFELLASDVKSKGWLIQDFKWSKENGVEIKESITDIKERIVKKFESKNKEGLGNDIRVYTEKVMKEIANNIDAQVAFRYNEINEKRMAPELFDAVYARISKKSNGLKDKANIQRLKGMPMFVANVTSHDNEFTESIEDLAAIWDDIQKTIHIFFCDECSKFISIKYFDNVENKIRCGCGKLKYDWKK
;
A
#
# COMPACT_ATOMS: atom_id res chain seq x y z
N MET A 1 2.85 -8.97 -21.55
CA MET A 1 4.15 -8.35 -21.25
C MET A 1 4.49 -7.34 -22.32
N THR A 2 4.84 -6.11 -21.93
CA THR A 2 5.07 -5.00 -22.86
C THR A 2 6.35 -4.25 -22.55
N LYS A 3 6.99 -3.72 -23.59
CA LYS A 3 8.16 -2.83 -23.53
C LYS A 3 7.80 -1.46 -24.09
N ILE A 4 8.56 -0.44 -23.70
CA ILE A 4 8.42 0.91 -24.22
C ILE A 4 9.16 1.02 -25.55
N LYS A 5 8.40 1.38 -26.59
CA LYS A 5 8.91 1.66 -27.93
C LYS A 5 9.43 3.10 -28.03
N SER A 6 8.68 4.07 -27.54
CA SER A 6 9.12 5.47 -27.51
C SER A 6 8.43 6.27 -26.40
N ILE A 7 9.11 7.32 -25.94
CA ILE A 7 8.62 8.27 -24.95
C ILE A 7 8.74 9.68 -25.54
N ASN A 8 7.68 10.47 -25.49
CA ASN A 8 7.70 11.90 -25.84
C ASN A 8 7.11 12.71 -24.68
N ILE A 9 7.88 13.63 -24.12
CA ILE A 9 7.52 14.42 -22.95
C ILE A 9 7.67 15.90 -23.27
N SER A 10 6.69 16.72 -22.87
CA SER A 10 6.77 18.18 -23.00
C SER A 10 6.13 18.85 -21.79
N GLY A 11 6.72 19.96 -21.33
CA GLY A 11 6.16 20.77 -20.26
C GLY A 11 6.17 20.13 -18.86
N ILE A 12 7.02 19.13 -18.61
CA ILE A 12 7.12 18.44 -17.32
C ILE A 12 8.46 18.76 -16.65
N ARG A 13 8.42 19.37 -15.46
CA ARG A 13 9.60 19.65 -14.61
C ARG A 13 10.70 20.35 -15.39
N GLY A 14 11.90 19.78 -15.54
CA GLY A 14 12.99 20.37 -16.33
C GLY A 14 12.79 20.29 -17.85
N ILE A 15 11.87 19.46 -18.34
CA ILE A 15 11.57 19.23 -19.76
C ILE A 15 10.56 20.28 -20.20
N LYS A 16 11.05 21.41 -20.74
CA LYS A 16 10.22 22.50 -21.25
C LYS A 16 9.72 22.17 -22.66
N ASP A 17 10.65 21.97 -23.59
CA ASP A 17 10.36 21.62 -24.98
C ASP A 17 10.26 20.09 -25.16
N PRO A 18 9.67 19.61 -26.28
CA PRO A 18 9.46 18.18 -26.50
C PRO A 18 10.74 17.34 -26.51
N LEU A 19 10.91 16.48 -25.49
CA LEU A 19 11.97 15.49 -25.40
C LEU A 19 11.49 14.16 -25.99
N ASN A 20 12.08 13.77 -27.13
CA ASN A 20 11.74 12.54 -27.84
C ASN A 20 12.81 11.45 -27.65
N LEU A 21 12.42 10.35 -27.02
CA LEU A 21 13.27 9.17 -26.81
C LEU A 21 12.72 7.98 -27.61
N ASN A 22 13.37 7.68 -28.73
CA ASN A 22 13.05 6.50 -29.52
C ASN A 22 13.84 5.27 -29.02
N LEU A 23 13.21 4.47 -28.16
CA LEU A 23 13.85 3.33 -27.51
C LEU A 23 13.86 2.08 -28.39
N ASN A 24 12.89 1.92 -29.30
CA ASN A 24 12.71 0.71 -30.11
C ASN A 24 12.77 -0.58 -29.28
N ASN A 25 12.13 -0.58 -28.09
CA ASN A 25 12.11 -1.67 -27.11
C ASN A 25 13.49 -2.04 -26.51
N LYS A 26 14.52 -1.19 -26.72
CA LYS A 26 15.88 -1.39 -26.20
C LYS A 26 16.06 -0.66 -24.86
N SER A 27 16.96 -1.19 -24.05
CA SER A 27 17.45 -0.50 -22.85
C SER A 27 18.22 0.77 -23.22
N ILE A 28 18.25 1.72 -22.31
CA ILE A 28 18.92 3.02 -22.47
C ILE A 28 19.72 3.36 -21.21
N LEU A 29 20.93 3.85 -21.41
CA LEU A 29 21.79 4.42 -20.39
C LEU A 29 21.92 5.92 -20.63
N ILE A 30 21.55 6.72 -19.64
CA ILE A 30 21.52 8.18 -19.70
C ILE A 30 22.52 8.74 -18.69
N PHE A 31 23.53 9.45 -19.20
CA PHE A 31 24.38 10.31 -18.38
C PHE A 31 23.78 11.71 -18.28
N GLY A 32 24.08 12.42 -17.20
CA GLY A 32 23.92 13.86 -17.15
C GLY A 32 24.33 14.41 -15.80
N GLU A 33 24.86 15.63 -15.77
CA GLU A 33 25.28 16.27 -14.52
C GLU A 33 24.09 16.56 -13.57
N ASN A 34 24.39 16.96 -12.34
CA ASN A 34 23.34 17.38 -11.41
C ASN A 34 22.57 18.58 -12.00
N GLY A 35 21.25 18.51 -11.98
CA GLY A 35 20.40 19.53 -12.58
C GLY A 35 20.15 19.39 -14.08
N SER A 36 20.69 18.36 -14.76
CA SER A 36 20.45 18.16 -16.20
C SER A 36 19.04 17.65 -16.56
N GLY A 37 18.18 17.43 -15.56
CA GLY A 37 16.79 17.00 -15.74
C GLY A 37 16.58 15.49 -15.91
N LYS A 38 17.58 14.64 -15.61
CA LYS A 38 17.42 13.16 -15.54
C LYS A 38 16.18 12.74 -14.77
N SER A 39 16.03 13.18 -13.51
CA SER A 39 14.88 12.83 -12.69
C SER A 39 13.56 13.40 -13.20
N SER A 40 13.58 14.39 -14.11
CA SER A 40 12.34 14.85 -14.78
C SER A 40 11.77 13.77 -15.70
N LEU A 41 12.63 12.95 -16.33
CA LEU A 41 12.19 11.77 -17.10
C LEU A 41 11.55 10.73 -16.17
N THR A 42 12.18 10.43 -15.04
CA THR A 42 11.64 9.50 -14.03
C THR A 42 10.30 9.99 -13.47
N ASP A 43 10.20 11.27 -13.12
CA ASP A 43 8.98 11.90 -12.60
C ASP A 43 7.84 11.87 -13.64
N ALA A 44 8.16 12.07 -14.92
CA ALA A 44 7.19 11.95 -16.01
C ALA A 44 6.64 10.53 -16.16
N ILE A 45 7.52 9.51 -16.06
CA ILE A 45 7.12 8.10 -16.13
C ILE A 45 6.29 7.71 -14.90
N GLU A 46 6.71 8.11 -13.69
CA GLU A 46 5.95 7.84 -12.47
C GLU A 46 4.55 8.45 -12.55
N TRP A 47 4.46 9.73 -12.90
CA TRP A 47 3.17 10.42 -13.03
C TRP A 47 2.26 9.74 -14.06
N TYR A 48 2.82 9.23 -15.16
CA TYR A 48 2.07 8.51 -16.16
C TYR A 48 1.30 7.33 -15.55
N TYR A 49 1.98 6.51 -14.73
CA TYR A 49 1.40 5.29 -14.15
C TYR A 49 0.60 5.50 -12.86
N SER A 50 1.03 6.37 -11.95
CA SER A 50 0.43 6.50 -10.60
C SER A 50 -0.46 7.74 -10.40
N ASP A 51 -0.56 8.60 -11.42
CA ASP A 51 -1.31 9.87 -11.37
C ASP A 51 -0.87 10.82 -10.23
N GLY A 52 0.38 10.64 -9.78
CA GLY A 52 1.09 11.44 -8.79
C GLY A 52 2.61 11.20 -8.91
N VAL A 53 3.39 11.95 -8.13
CA VAL A 53 4.84 11.72 -8.01
C VAL A 53 5.18 11.81 -6.53
N GLU A 54 5.52 10.68 -5.91
CA GLU A 54 5.47 10.49 -4.46
C GLU A 54 6.29 11.53 -3.69
N HIS A 55 7.52 11.82 -4.11
CA HIS A 55 8.36 12.82 -3.44
C HIS A 55 8.00 14.27 -3.66
N LEU A 56 7.18 14.55 -4.67
CA LEU A 56 6.64 15.88 -4.85
C LEU A 56 5.42 16.08 -3.96
N ILE A 57 4.95 15.05 -3.26
CA ILE A 57 3.88 15.11 -2.27
C ILE A 57 4.51 15.43 -0.92
N SER A 58 4.13 16.57 -0.36
CA SER A 58 4.49 17.01 0.97
C SER A 58 3.29 17.66 1.65
N LYS A 59 3.34 17.81 2.98
CA LYS A 59 2.29 18.53 3.73
C LYS A 59 2.13 19.98 3.23
N GLU A 60 3.20 20.59 2.71
CA GLU A 60 3.21 21.96 2.16
C GLU A 60 2.63 22.04 0.74
N THR A 61 2.74 20.98 -0.06
CA THR A 61 2.27 20.94 -1.45
C THR A 61 0.85 20.37 -1.62
N GLY A 62 0.15 20.14 -0.50
CA GLY A 62 -1.27 19.80 -0.27
C GLY A 62 -2.19 19.43 -1.47
N THR A 63 -3.01 18.39 -1.30
CA THR A 63 -4.13 17.87 -2.15
C THR A 63 -3.93 17.70 -3.66
N THR A 64 -2.85 18.23 -4.27
CA THR A 64 -2.60 18.17 -5.72
C THR A 64 -1.74 16.99 -6.15
N LYS A 65 -1.39 16.05 -5.24
CA LYS A 65 -0.52 14.89 -5.52
C LYS A 65 0.81 15.26 -6.24
N GLY A 66 1.39 16.42 -5.93
CA GLY A 66 2.63 16.90 -6.56
C GLY A 66 2.47 17.49 -7.97
N ARG A 67 1.24 17.56 -8.51
CA ARG A 67 0.94 18.03 -9.89
C ARG A 67 1.36 19.47 -10.16
N ARG A 68 1.22 20.35 -9.17
CA ARG A 68 1.65 21.75 -9.30
C ARG A 68 3.16 21.86 -9.54
N SER A 69 3.93 21.03 -8.85
CA SER A 69 5.39 20.97 -8.99
C SER A 69 5.84 20.19 -10.22
N LEU A 70 4.93 19.40 -10.81
CA LEU A 70 5.18 18.60 -12.01
C LEU A 70 5.10 19.43 -13.29
N ARG A 71 4.09 20.30 -13.44
CA ARG A 71 3.97 21.18 -14.61
C ARG A 71 5.14 22.16 -14.66
N ASN A 72 5.82 22.26 -15.79
CA ASN A 72 6.95 23.16 -15.99
C ASN A 72 6.50 24.62 -15.79
N LEU A 73 7.35 25.41 -15.12
CA LEU A 73 7.05 26.80 -14.76
C LEU A 73 7.07 27.78 -15.96
N PHE A 74 7.74 27.40 -17.04
CA PHE A 74 8.04 28.26 -18.19
C PHE A 74 7.18 27.96 -19.41
N ILE A 75 6.21 27.04 -19.32
CA ILE A 75 5.23 26.82 -20.39
C ILE A 75 4.03 27.79 -20.24
N PRO A 76 3.50 28.34 -21.34
CA PRO A 76 2.35 29.25 -21.32
C PRO A 76 1.13 28.68 -20.61
N ASP A 77 0.26 29.52 -20.04
CA ASP A 77 -0.98 29.07 -19.35
C ASP A 77 -1.99 28.37 -20.28
N ASN A 78 -1.90 28.63 -21.59
CA ASN A 78 -2.69 27.93 -22.61
C ASN A 78 -1.99 26.68 -23.18
N GLY A 79 -0.78 26.38 -22.72
CA GLY A 79 0.00 25.22 -23.12
C GLY A 79 -0.24 24.05 -22.17
N ASP A 80 -0.53 22.88 -22.73
CA ASP A 80 -0.63 21.64 -21.99
C ASP A 80 0.75 20.98 -21.84
N ALA A 81 0.98 20.35 -20.68
CA ALA A 81 2.10 19.45 -20.50
C ALA A 81 1.65 18.00 -20.72
N PHE A 82 2.49 17.16 -21.30
CA PHE A 82 2.10 15.80 -21.62
C PHE A 82 3.25 14.80 -21.54
N VAL A 83 2.87 13.53 -21.39
CA VAL A 83 3.72 12.36 -21.53
C VAL A 83 3.01 11.38 -22.47
N ASN A 84 3.60 11.14 -23.62
CA ASN A 84 3.17 10.13 -24.57
C ASN A 84 4.12 8.92 -24.48
N ILE A 85 3.56 7.74 -24.22
CA ILE A 85 4.30 6.48 -24.24
C ILE A 85 3.68 5.59 -25.30
N GLN A 86 4.51 5.13 -26.23
CA GLN A 86 4.17 4.08 -27.18
C GLN A 86 4.84 2.79 -26.76
N TYR A 87 4.11 1.69 -26.89
CA TYR A 87 4.53 0.38 -26.44
C TYR A 87 4.78 -0.58 -27.60
N SER A 88 5.39 -1.71 -27.28
CA SER A 88 5.47 -2.86 -28.20
C SER A 88 4.08 -3.38 -28.61
N ASN A 89 3.09 -3.26 -27.72
CA ASN A 89 1.68 -3.50 -28.01
C ASN A 89 0.95 -2.16 -28.19
N ASN A 90 0.69 -1.79 -29.44
CA ASN A 90 0.09 -0.51 -29.81
C ASN A 90 -1.31 -0.26 -29.22
N LYS A 91 -2.02 -1.30 -28.76
CA LYS A 91 -3.29 -1.15 -28.05
C LYS A 91 -3.15 -0.39 -26.73
N LEU A 92 -1.95 -0.37 -26.17
CA LEU A 92 -1.64 0.29 -24.89
C LEU A 92 -1.13 1.72 -25.08
N ASP A 93 -0.93 2.18 -26.32
CA ASP A 93 -0.40 3.52 -26.59
C ASP A 93 -1.35 4.58 -26.00
N ALA A 94 -0.78 5.53 -25.25
CA ALA A 94 -1.57 6.62 -24.69
C ALA A 94 -0.73 7.87 -24.43
N THR A 95 -1.39 9.03 -24.53
CA THR A 95 -0.90 10.32 -24.07
C THR A 95 -1.63 10.70 -22.80
N LYS A 96 -0.87 11.01 -21.74
CA LYS A 96 -1.38 11.62 -20.51
C LYS A 96 -1.05 13.11 -20.51
N THR A 97 -2.05 13.95 -20.27
CA THR A 97 -1.95 15.40 -20.37
C THR A 97 -2.34 16.07 -19.05
N ILE A 98 -1.71 17.20 -18.71
CA ILE A 98 -2.07 18.07 -17.60
C ILE A 98 -2.18 19.53 -18.07
N ASP A 99 -3.33 20.14 -17.80
CA ASP A 99 -3.63 21.54 -18.15
C ASP A 99 -3.14 22.53 -17.07
N SER A 100 -3.31 23.83 -17.31
CA SER A 100 -2.97 24.90 -16.35
C SER A 100 -3.84 24.90 -15.09
N SER A 101 -5.02 24.25 -15.13
CA SER A 101 -5.88 24.01 -13.97
C SER A 101 -5.50 22.73 -13.20
N LEU A 102 -4.38 22.09 -13.56
CA LEU A 102 -3.88 20.84 -12.99
C LEU A 102 -4.81 19.63 -13.17
N ARG A 103 -5.72 19.70 -14.14
CA ARG A 103 -6.60 18.58 -14.51
C ARG A 103 -5.83 17.62 -15.41
N THR A 104 -5.92 16.35 -15.10
CA THR A 104 -5.26 15.29 -15.86
C THR A 104 -6.26 14.60 -16.80
N SER A 105 -5.82 14.23 -17.99
CA SER A 105 -6.59 13.42 -18.93
C SER A 105 -5.69 12.37 -19.60
N ILE A 106 -6.28 11.28 -20.07
CA ILE A 106 -5.56 10.22 -20.78
C ILE A 106 -6.29 9.87 -22.07
N SER A 107 -5.55 9.77 -23.18
CA SER A 107 -6.14 9.62 -24.51
C SER A 107 -6.72 8.23 -24.76
N ASN A 108 -6.23 7.20 -24.08
CA ASN A 108 -6.69 5.81 -24.23
C ASN A 108 -7.63 5.43 -23.10
N THR A 109 -8.88 5.16 -23.44
CA THR A 109 -9.96 4.83 -22.50
C THR A 109 -10.52 3.42 -22.70
N ALA A 110 -9.87 2.60 -23.53
CA ALA A 110 -10.23 1.20 -23.72
C ALA A 110 -10.07 0.39 -22.42
N ASP A 111 -10.93 -0.62 -22.23
CA ASP A 111 -10.92 -1.41 -21.00
C ASP A 111 -9.62 -2.21 -20.83
N ASP A 112 -9.06 -2.77 -21.92
CA ASP A 112 -7.74 -3.39 -21.94
C ASP A 112 -6.64 -2.46 -21.36
N PHE A 113 -6.69 -1.16 -21.66
CA PHE A 113 -5.70 -0.20 -21.16
C PHE A 113 -5.93 0.15 -19.68
N LYS A 114 -7.19 0.28 -19.24
CA LYS A 114 -7.51 0.52 -17.83
C LYS A 114 -7.06 -0.65 -16.95
N GLU A 115 -7.33 -1.88 -17.38
CA GLU A 115 -6.87 -3.09 -16.68
C GLU A 115 -5.35 -3.16 -16.63
N TYR A 116 -4.68 -2.81 -17.74
CA TYR A 116 -3.22 -2.72 -17.78
C TYR A 116 -2.67 -1.66 -16.80
N LEU A 117 -3.29 -0.47 -16.72
CA LEU A 117 -2.85 0.59 -15.80
C LEU A 117 -3.01 0.15 -14.34
N LEU A 118 -4.18 -0.39 -13.98
CA LEU A 118 -4.47 -0.88 -12.63
C LEU A 118 -3.51 -2.00 -12.20
N SER A 119 -3.21 -2.93 -13.10
CA SER A 119 -2.23 -3.99 -12.81
C SER A 119 -0.81 -3.45 -12.70
N THR A 120 -0.44 -2.45 -13.50
CA THR A 120 0.89 -1.81 -13.46
C THR A 120 1.14 -1.03 -12.16
N GLU A 121 0.10 -0.44 -11.53
CA GLU A 121 0.26 0.24 -10.23
C GLU A 121 0.84 -0.68 -9.14
N SER A 122 0.63 -1.99 -9.24
CA SER A 122 1.20 -2.99 -8.33
C SER A 122 2.62 -3.45 -8.67
N GLU A 123 3.13 -3.06 -9.84
CA GLU A 123 4.47 -3.40 -10.30
C GLU A 123 5.44 -2.29 -9.88
N ASN A 124 6.35 -2.60 -8.96
CA ASN A 124 7.36 -1.63 -8.50
C ASN A 124 8.38 -1.35 -9.63
N LEU A 125 8.05 -0.42 -10.53
CA LEU A 125 8.81 -0.18 -11.78
C LEU A 125 9.98 0.79 -11.63
N ILE A 126 10.02 1.60 -10.58
CA ILE A 126 10.95 2.73 -10.45
C ILE A 126 11.72 2.61 -9.14
N LEU A 127 13.04 2.74 -9.21
CA LEU A 127 13.89 2.88 -8.04
C LEU A 127 14.70 4.17 -8.12
N ARG A 128 14.65 4.96 -7.04
CA ARG A 128 15.51 6.12 -6.83
C ARG A 128 16.45 5.88 -5.65
N TYR A 129 17.54 6.63 -5.60
CA TYR A 129 18.47 6.58 -4.47
C TYR A 129 17.79 6.75 -3.10
N ARG A 130 16.87 7.71 -2.98
CA ARG A 130 16.19 7.99 -1.70
C ARG A 130 15.26 6.87 -1.22
N ASP A 131 14.75 6.06 -2.14
CA ASP A 131 13.80 4.97 -1.85
C ASP A 131 14.55 3.66 -1.52
N LEU A 132 15.86 3.63 -1.79
CA LEU A 132 16.72 2.44 -1.74
C LEU A 132 16.71 1.76 -0.37
N VAL A 133 16.80 2.56 0.69
CA VAL A 133 16.97 2.05 2.06
C VAL A 133 15.65 1.99 2.83
N GLU A 134 14.58 2.57 2.28
CA GLU A 134 13.34 2.82 3.00
C GLU A 134 12.70 1.54 3.51
N PHE A 135 12.66 0.48 2.67
CA PHE A 135 12.19 -0.83 3.11
C PHE A 135 13.12 -1.48 4.14
N ILE A 136 14.45 -1.29 4.04
CA ILE A 136 15.43 -1.94 4.92
C ILE A 136 15.32 -1.41 6.36
N ILE A 137 15.12 -0.10 6.51
CA ILE A 137 15.05 0.58 7.81
C ILE A 137 13.65 0.63 8.41
N ALA A 138 12.61 0.35 7.62
CA ALA A 138 11.23 0.31 8.07
C ALA A 138 11.02 -0.65 9.26
N LYS A 139 10.04 -0.32 10.11
CA LYS A 139 9.66 -1.16 11.25
C LYS A 139 9.06 -2.49 10.75
N PRO A 140 9.08 -3.56 11.56
CA PRO A 140 8.58 -4.86 11.10
C PRO A 140 7.14 -4.86 10.57
N GLY A 141 6.23 -4.09 11.19
CA GLY A 141 4.86 -3.94 10.72
C GLY A 141 4.76 -3.19 9.38
N GLU A 142 5.53 -2.12 9.21
CA GLU A 142 5.59 -1.34 7.97
C GLU A 142 6.18 -2.17 6.81
N LYS A 143 7.20 -3.00 7.08
CA LYS A 143 7.74 -3.96 6.11
C LYS A 143 6.69 -4.95 5.65
N LEU A 144 5.92 -5.49 6.59
CA LEU A 144 4.82 -6.40 6.28
C LEU A 144 3.75 -5.70 5.43
N GLU A 145 3.34 -4.50 5.79
CA GLU A 145 2.35 -3.72 5.04
C GLU A 145 2.81 -3.41 3.61
N LYS A 146 4.04 -2.89 3.44
CA LYS A 146 4.64 -2.63 2.12
C LYS A 146 4.67 -3.90 1.27
N LEU A 147 5.11 -5.02 1.86
CA LEU A 147 5.14 -6.29 1.14
C LEU A 147 3.72 -6.75 0.78
N GLN A 148 2.76 -6.66 1.71
CA GLN A 148 1.35 -7.03 1.51
C GLN A 148 0.68 -6.25 0.38
N ASN A 149 0.98 -4.96 0.25
CA ASN A 149 0.47 -4.12 -0.82
C ASN A 149 1.00 -4.57 -2.19
N ILE A 150 2.27 -4.97 -2.25
CA ILE A 150 2.89 -5.47 -3.49
C ILE A 150 2.34 -6.85 -3.89
N ILE A 151 2.12 -7.74 -2.91
CA ILE A 151 1.68 -9.12 -3.17
C ILE A 151 0.14 -9.29 -3.22
N GLY A 152 -0.61 -8.22 -2.98
CA GLY A 152 -2.08 -8.26 -2.90
C GLY A 152 -2.64 -8.97 -1.66
N PHE A 153 -1.85 -9.10 -0.59
CA PHE A 153 -2.26 -9.78 0.64
C PHE A 153 -3.12 -8.91 1.57
N SER A 154 -3.37 -7.64 1.25
CA SER A 154 -4.27 -6.77 2.02
C SER A 154 -5.69 -7.36 2.12
N VAL A 155 -6.22 -7.90 1.02
CA VAL A 155 -7.52 -8.59 0.98
C VAL A 155 -7.54 -9.83 1.90
N VAL A 156 -6.41 -10.54 1.99
CA VAL A 156 -6.26 -11.71 2.86
C VAL A 156 -6.37 -11.29 4.33
N ALA A 157 -5.77 -10.15 4.71
CA ALA A 157 -5.87 -9.60 6.06
C ALA A 157 -7.32 -9.17 6.40
N ASP A 158 -8.06 -8.61 5.45
CA ASP A 158 -9.46 -8.22 5.62
C ASP A 158 -10.37 -9.43 5.87
N VAL A 159 -10.21 -10.49 5.07
CA VAL A 159 -10.96 -11.75 5.22
C VAL A 159 -10.69 -12.38 6.57
N ARG A 160 -9.42 -12.42 7.01
CA ARG A 160 -9.02 -12.87 8.36
C ARG A 160 -9.77 -12.08 9.45
N GLY A 161 -9.80 -10.76 9.32
CA GLY A 161 -10.50 -9.87 10.24
C GLY A 161 -12.01 -10.14 10.29
N LEU A 162 -12.63 -10.42 9.13
CA LEU A 162 -14.06 -10.74 9.04
C LEU A 162 -14.42 -12.05 9.74
N PHE A 163 -13.62 -13.11 9.60
CA PHE A 163 -13.86 -14.37 10.32
C PHE A 163 -13.77 -14.19 11.84
N LYS A 164 -12.71 -13.54 12.34
CA LYS A 164 -12.52 -13.26 13.78
C LYS A 164 -13.68 -12.43 14.35
N LYS A 165 -14.08 -11.36 13.66
CA LYS A 165 -15.20 -10.50 14.05
C LYS A 165 -16.53 -11.26 14.06
N SER A 166 -16.75 -12.13 13.07
CA SER A 166 -17.99 -12.91 12.94
C SER A 166 -18.13 -13.94 14.05
N ALA A 167 -17.08 -14.73 14.33
CA ALA A 167 -17.05 -15.67 15.45
C ALA A 167 -17.30 -14.95 16.79
N GLY A 168 -16.57 -13.87 17.06
CA GLY A 168 -16.71 -13.09 18.28
C GLY A 168 -18.08 -12.42 18.44
N ARG A 169 -18.73 -12.01 17.34
CA ARG A 169 -20.11 -11.49 17.36
C ARG A 169 -21.11 -12.57 17.76
N ILE A 170 -20.99 -13.78 17.20
CA ILE A 170 -21.89 -14.90 17.49
C ILE A 170 -21.71 -15.36 18.94
N ALA A 171 -20.47 -15.53 19.40
CA ALA A 171 -20.17 -15.90 20.78
C ALA A 171 -20.77 -14.91 21.80
N ARG A 172 -20.64 -13.60 21.55
CA ARG A 172 -21.28 -12.56 22.36
C ARG A 172 -22.80 -12.66 22.34
N ASN A 173 -23.41 -12.92 21.18
CA ASN A 173 -24.86 -13.04 21.06
C ASN A 173 -25.41 -14.24 21.84
N ILE A 174 -24.74 -15.39 21.79
CA ILE A 174 -25.09 -16.58 22.57
C ILE A 174 -25.08 -16.25 24.08
N LYS A 175 -24.02 -15.59 24.55
CA LYS A 175 -23.86 -15.20 25.95
C LYS A 175 -24.91 -14.18 26.41
N LEU A 176 -25.23 -13.19 25.57
CA LEU A 176 -26.23 -12.15 25.88
C LEU A 176 -27.66 -12.69 25.86
N THR A 177 -27.97 -13.65 25.00
CA THR A 177 -29.32 -14.24 24.90
C THR A 177 -29.64 -15.13 26.11
N ASN A 178 -28.61 -15.66 26.79
CA ASN A 178 -28.75 -16.50 27.97
C ASN A 178 -29.73 -17.67 27.76
N PHE A 179 -29.48 -18.46 26.72
CA PHE A 179 -30.31 -19.59 26.31
C PHE A 179 -30.59 -20.58 27.45
N ASP A 180 -29.67 -20.73 28.41
CA ASP A 180 -29.83 -21.64 29.54
C ASP A 180 -30.98 -21.20 30.45
N ASN A 181 -31.03 -19.93 30.86
CA ASN A 181 -32.16 -19.40 31.63
C ASN A 181 -33.50 -19.55 30.89
N GLN A 182 -33.54 -19.31 29.58
CA GLN A 182 -34.77 -19.46 28.80
C GLN A 182 -35.23 -20.93 28.74
N LYS A 183 -34.29 -21.87 28.54
CA LYS A 183 -34.59 -23.31 28.57
C LYS A 183 -35.12 -23.76 29.94
N ASP A 184 -34.49 -23.29 31.02
CA ASP A 184 -34.87 -23.65 32.39
C ASP A 184 -36.27 -23.14 32.74
N ALA A 185 -36.61 -21.91 32.31
CA ALA A 185 -37.96 -21.36 32.47
C ALA A 185 -39.02 -22.24 31.79
N GLN A 186 -38.76 -22.69 30.55
CA GLN A 186 -39.68 -23.58 29.83
C GLN A 186 -39.79 -24.96 30.49
N GLN A 187 -38.69 -25.52 30.98
CA GLN A 187 -38.71 -26.81 31.70
C GLN A 187 -39.48 -26.71 33.02
N SER A 188 -39.42 -25.59 33.74
CA SER A 188 -40.25 -25.37 34.93
C SER A 188 -41.74 -25.44 34.60
N VAL A 189 -42.18 -24.86 33.47
CA VAL A 189 -43.59 -24.94 33.02
C VAL A 189 -43.98 -26.37 32.66
N VAL A 190 -43.09 -27.12 32.00
CA VAL A 190 -43.32 -28.54 31.69
C VAL A 190 -43.46 -29.36 32.98
N LEU A 191 -42.56 -29.16 33.94
CA LEU A 191 -42.57 -29.82 35.25
C LEU A 191 -43.87 -29.56 36.01
N ASP A 192 -44.31 -28.30 36.08
CA ASP A 192 -45.53 -27.92 36.81
C ASP A 192 -46.80 -28.54 36.21
N ASN A 193 -46.81 -28.77 34.89
CA ASN A 193 -47.97 -29.27 34.17
C ASN A 193 -48.00 -30.79 34.01
N LEU A 194 -46.85 -31.44 33.79
CA LEU A 194 -46.75 -32.90 33.61
C LEU A 194 -46.27 -33.65 34.86
N GLY A 195 -45.72 -32.96 35.85
CA GLY A 195 -45.08 -33.56 37.03
C GLY A 195 -43.67 -34.12 36.75
N GLN A 196 -43.12 -33.91 35.55
CA GLN A 196 -41.77 -34.29 35.16
C GLN A 196 -41.22 -33.33 34.09
N ASN A 197 -39.90 -33.20 34.01
CA ASN A 197 -39.23 -32.51 32.89
C ASN A 197 -39.34 -33.33 31.59
N ALA A 198 -39.27 -32.66 30.45
CA ALA A 198 -39.24 -33.32 29.14
C ALA A 198 -38.22 -32.65 28.22
N TYR A 199 -37.11 -33.35 27.95
CA TYR A 199 -36.04 -32.93 27.04
C TYR A 199 -36.16 -33.59 25.65
N THR A 200 -36.98 -34.65 25.55
CA THR A 200 -37.19 -35.50 24.38
C THR A 200 -38.68 -35.79 24.17
N ASP A 201 -39.04 -36.18 22.94
CA ASP A 201 -40.42 -36.47 22.55
C ASP A 201 -41.00 -37.60 23.40
N ASP A 202 -40.22 -38.65 23.64
CA ASP A 202 -40.63 -39.79 24.47
C ASP A 202 -40.97 -39.38 25.91
N GLN A 203 -40.21 -38.46 26.50
CA GLN A 203 -40.48 -37.94 27.85
C GLN A 203 -41.75 -37.07 27.88
N LEU A 204 -42.00 -36.30 26.82
CA LEU A 204 -43.24 -35.54 26.66
C LEU A 204 -44.44 -36.49 26.56
N PHE A 205 -44.35 -37.50 25.70
CA PHE A 205 -45.43 -38.47 25.48
C PHE A 205 -45.71 -39.30 26.73
N ALA A 206 -44.68 -39.74 27.45
CA ALA A 206 -44.83 -40.42 28.72
C ALA A 206 -45.57 -39.55 29.76
N GLY A 207 -45.19 -38.28 29.88
CA GLY A 207 -45.84 -37.34 30.80
C GLY A 207 -47.28 -37.04 30.41
N ALA A 208 -47.53 -36.87 29.11
CA ALA A 208 -48.87 -36.67 28.56
C ALA A 208 -49.78 -37.88 28.82
N ASN A 209 -49.29 -39.10 28.62
CA ASN A 209 -50.02 -40.34 28.89
C ASN A 209 -50.41 -40.49 30.37
N LEU A 210 -49.49 -40.15 31.29
CA LEU A 210 -49.78 -40.12 32.72
C LEU A 210 -50.88 -39.10 33.05
N LEU A 211 -50.81 -37.92 32.42
CA LEU A 211 -51.77 -36.84 32.63
C LEU A 211 -53.19 -37.19 32.11
N ILE A 212 -53.30 -37.86 30.96
CA ILE A 212 -54.61 -38.19 30.34
C ILE A 212 -55.27 -39.47 30.88
N LYS A 213 -54.53 -40.30 31.63
CA LYS A 213 -55.01 -41.58 32.20
C LYS A 213 -56.38 -41.50 32.89
N PRO A 214 -56.73 -40.44 33.67
CA PRO A 214 -58.05 -40.31 34.29
C PRO A 214 -59.23 -40.21 33.30
N LEU A 215 -58.98 -39.82 32.04
CA LEU A 215 -60.02 -39.63 31.02
C LEU A 215 -60.44 -40.93 30.33
N ARG A 216 -59.69 -42.03 30.49
CA ARG A 216 -59.95 -43.34 29.88
C ARG A 216 -60.18 -43.28 28.35
N ILE A 217 -59.44 -42.43 27.64
CA ILE A 217 -59.61 -42.18 26.19
C ILE A 217 -59.22 -43.41 25.32
N GLY A 218 -58.62 -44.46 25.89
CA GLY A 218 -58.30 -45.70 25.15
C GLY A 218 -57.26 -45.53 24.04
N LYS A 219 -56.64 -44.36 23.93
CA LYS A 219 -55.55 -44.03 23.01
C LYS A 219 -54.28 -43.73 23.80
N ASP A 220 -53.17 -44.35 23.39
CA ASP A 220 -51.83 -43.98 23.87
C ASP A 220 -51.27 -42.86 22.97
N ILE A 221 -50.77 -41.80 23.58
CA ILE A 221 -50.03 -40.74 22.90
C ILE A 221 -48.65 -41.29 22.54
N LYS A 222 -48.36 -41.40 21.24
CA LYS A 222 -47.04 -41.82 20.71
C LYS A 222 -46.46 -40.81 19.72
N SER A 223 -47.20 -39.76 19.41
CA SER A 223 -46.81 -38.71 18.47
C SER A 223 -47.42 -37.36 18.86
N HIS A 224 -46.87 -36.29 18.29
CA HIS A 224 -47.43 -34.95 18.39
C HIS A 224 -48.84 -34.84 17.78
N ASN A 225 -49.17 -35.66 16.77
CA ASN A 225 -50.52 -35.71 16.20
C ASN A 225 -51.52 -36.30 17.21
N ASP A 226 -51.14 -37.35 17.94
CA ASP A 226 -51.99 -37.93 18.98
C ASP A 226 -52.29 -36.91 20.09
N ILE A 227 -51.32 -36.08 20.46
CA ILE A 227 -51.52 -34.96 21.39
C ILE A 227 -52.57 -33.99 20.83
N GLN A 228 -52.46 -33.60 19.56
CA GLN A 228 -53.42 -32.67 18.95
C GLN A 228 -54.82 -33.28 18.87
N ASP A 229 -54.94 -34.57 18.56
CA ASP A 229 -56.21 -35.27 18.49
C ASP A 229 -56.84 -35.37 19.87
N VAL A 230 -56.07 -35.70 20.91
CA VAL A 230 -56.53 -35.67 22.30
C VAL A 230 -56.96 -34.27 22.70
N LEU A 231 -56.18 -33.22 22.38
CA LEU A 231 -56.55 -31.83 22.66
C LEU A 231 -57.84 -31.43 21.94
N LYS A 232 -58.08 -31.87 20.70
CA LYS A 232 -59.34 -31.61 19.97
C LYS A 232 -60.52 -32.37 20.58
N GLU A 233 -60.32 -33.62 20.97
CA GLU A 233 -61.35 -34.50 21.52
C GLU A 233 -61.85 -34.02 22.89
N ILE A 234 -60.98 -33.39 23.67
CA ILE A 234 -61.30 -32.84 25.00
C ILE A 234 -61.67 -31.35 24.99
N LYS A 235 -61.50 -30.64 23.87
CA LYS A 235 -61.83 -29.21 23.72
C LYS A 235 -63.32 -29.02 23.41
N THR A 236 -64.03 -28.27 24.25
CA THR A 236 -65.43 -27.90 24.00
C THR A 236 -65.53 -26.51 23.35
N LYS A 237 -66.62 -26.23 22.60
CA LYS A 237 -66.86 -24.92 21.98
C LYS A 237 -67.14 -23.81 22.99
N GLU A 238 -67.71 -24.16 24.14
CA GLU A 238 -68.06 -23.22 25.22
C GLU A 238 -66.84 -22.71 25.99
N ASP A 239 -65.70 -23.41 25.88
CA ASP A 239 -64.49 -23.11 26.66
C ASP A 239 -63.46 -22.23 25.90
N SER A 240 -63.68 -21.89 24.62
CA SER A 240 -62.63 -21.25 23.80
C SER A 240 -62.22 -19.86 24.29
N ALA A 241 -63.17 -19.02 24.70
CA ALA A 241 -62.88 -17.68 25.21
C ALA A 241 -62.10 -17.73 26.54
N LEU A 242 -62.47 -18.67 27.41
CA LEU A 242 -61.78 -18.91 28.68
C LEU A 242 -60.35 -19.42 28.47
N LEU A 243 -60.15 -20.30 27.49
CA LEU A 243 -58.81 -20.80 27.12
C LEU A 243 -57.90 -19.70 26.55
N GLU A 244 -58.44 -18.76 25.76
CA GLU A 244 -57.67 -17.62 25.29
C GLU A 244 -57.27 -16.67 26.42
N GLN A 245 -58.15 -16.44 27.41
CA GLN A 245 -57.82 -15.67 28.61
C GLN A 245 -56.74 -16.37 29.47
N ILE A 246 -56.84 -17.68 29.65
CA ILE A 246 -55.84 -18.47 30.38
C ILE A 246 -54.48 -18.42 29.68
N SER A 247 -54.47 -18.56 28.35
CA SER A 247 -53.25 -18.45 27.55
C SER A 247 -52.60 -17.07 27.67
N PHE A 248 -53.41 -16.01 27.68
CA PHE A 248 -52.94 -14.64 27.87
C PHE A 248 -52.24 -14.47 29.24
N TYR A 249 -52.92 -14.84 30.33
CA TYR A 249 -52.34 -14.71 31.67
C TYR A 249 -51.13 -15.61 31.91
N THR A 250 -51.10 -16.80 31.30
CA THR A 250 -49.95 -17.70 31.33
C THR A 250 -48.75 -17.03 30.66
N LYS A 251 -48.94 -16.49 29.45
CA LYS A 251 -47.89 -15.78 28.70
C LYS A 251 -47.38 -14.54 29.45
N VAL A 252 -48.29 -13.77 30.05
CA VAL A 252 -47.89 -12.62 30.88
C VAL A 252 -47.04 -13.07 32.07
N GLY A 253 -47.45 -14.15 32.75
CA GLY A 253 -46.69 -14.72 33.85
C GLY A 253 -45.29 -15.18 33.44
N GLU A 254 -45.16 -15.87 32.32
CA GLU A 254 -43.89 -16.36 31.75
C GLU A 254 -42.96 -15.20 31.38
N ASP A 255 -43.43 -14.26 30.55
CA ASP A 255 -42.63 -13.12 30.08
C ASP A 255 -42.17 -12.23 31.25
N LEU A 256 -43.02 -11.99 32.25
CA LEU A 256 -42.64 -11.23 33.45
C LEU A 256 -41.66 -12.01 34.36
N THR A 257 -41.74 -13.35 34.39
CA THR A 257 -40.78 -14.19 35.13
C THR A 257 -39.41 -14.14 34.46
N GLU A 258 -39.35 -14.22 33.12
CA GLU A 258 -38.11 -14.06 32.35
C GLU A 258 -37.46 -12.69 32.61
N ILE A 259 -38.25 -11.62 32.53
CA ILE A 259 -37.77 -10.26 32.83
C ILE A 259 -37.27 -10.18 34.28
N SER A 260 -38.01 -10.74 35.24
CA SER A 260 -37.63 -10.76 36.66
C SER A 260 -36.26 -11.43 36.89
N GLY A 261 -36.00 -12.54 36.19
CA GLY A 261 -34.72 -13.25 36.24
C GLY A 261 -33.54 -12.42 35.71
N ASN A 262 -33.79 -11.49 34.79
CA ASN A 262 -32.75 -10.64 34.19
C ASN A 262 -32.44 -9.37 35.00
N ILE A 263 -33.28 -8.98 35.97
CA ILE A 263 -33.15 -7.70 36.71
C ILE A 263 -31.81 -7.59 37.45
N ASP A 264 -31.36 -8.66 38.11
CA ASP A 264 -30.09 -8.63 38.85
C ASP A 264 -28.90 -8.39 37.92
N SER A 265 -28.96 -8.95 36.69
CA SER A 265 -27.95 -8.73 35.66
C SER A 265 -27.99 -7.29 35.13
N ILE A 266 -29.18 -6.69 34.99
CA ILE A 266 -29.34 -5.29 34.57
C ILE A 266 -28.75 -4.37 35.65
N HIS A 267 -29.13 -4.57 36.92
CA HIS A 267 -28.66 -3.73 38.03
C HIS A 267 -27.15 -3.88 38.27
N SER A 268 -26.63 -5.10 38.26
CA SER A 268 -25.17 -5.31 38.41
C SER A 268 -24.38 -4.70 37.26
N SER A 269 -24.82 -4.90 36.01
CA SER A 269 -24.15 -4.33 34.83
C SER A 269 -24.25 -2.80 34.80
N TYR A 270 -25.38 -2.22 35.21
CA TYR A 270 -25.51 -0.76 35.35
C TYR A 270 -24.66 -0.21 36.49
N LYS A 271 -24.56 -0.92 37.62
CA LYS A 271 -23.69 -0.54 38.74
C LYS A 271 -22.22 -0.50 38.30
N THR A 272 -21.75 -1.52 37.58
CA THR A 272 -20.39 -1.54 37.02
C THR A 272 -20.17 -0.40 36.03
N TYR A 273 -21.10 -0.20 35.08
CA TYR A 273 -21.04 0.92 34.14
C TYR A 273 -20.99 2.26 34.86
N HIS A 274 -21.84 2.45 35.88
CA HIS A 274 -21.89 3.67 36.66
C HIS A 274 -20.59 3.93 37.42
N THR A 275 -20.00 2.91 38.04
CA THR A 275 -18.72 3.04 38.73
C THR A 275 -17.62 3.53 37.78
N ILE A 276 -17.46 2.88 36.61
CA ILE A 276 -16.45 3.28 35.63
C ILE A 276 -16.73 4.70 35.10
N TYR A 277 -17.99 5.00 34.78
CA TYR A 277 -18.40 6.33 34.31
C TYR A 277 -18.10 7.42 35.33
N THR A 278 -18.37 7.15 36.62
CA THR A 278 -18.18 8.11 37.70
C THR A 278 -16.69 8.34 37.96
N GLU A 279 -15.88 7.29 37.89
CA GLU A 279 -14.43 7.37 38.06
C GLU A 279 -13.81 8.23 36.95
N LEU A 280 -14.13 7.93 35.70
CA LEU A 280 -13.69 8.71 34.54
C LEU A 280 -14.11 10.18 34.67
N ARG A 281 -15.32 10.46 35.16
CA ARG A 281 -15.85 11.82 35.31
C ARG A 281 -15.22 12.61 36.46
N LYS A 282 -14.43 12.01 37.35
CA LYS A 282 -13.71 12.77 38.39
C LYS A 282 -12.72 13.76 37.79
N ASP A 283 -12.20 13.47 36.60
CA ASP A 283 -11.28 14.34 35.88
C ASP A 283 -11.72 14.52 34.41
N PRO A 284 -12.75 15.36 34.17
CA PRO A 284 -13.26 15.59 32.83
C PRO A 284 -12.26 16.32 31.92
N GLU A 285 -11.29 17.04 32.50
CA GLU A 285 -10.21 17.67 31.75
C GLU A 285 -9.27 16.61 31.16
N ASN A 286 -8.91 15.56 31.91
CA ASN A 286 -8.10 14.47 31.38
C ASN A 286 -8.80 13.67 30.27
N ILE A 287 -10.14 13.53 30.32
CA ILE A 287 -10.89 12.94 29.20
C ILE A 287 -10.76 13.80 27.94
N GLN A 288 -10.80 15.15 28.06
CA GLN A 288 -10.58 16.02 26.91
C GLN A 288 -9.14 15.91 26.38
N LYS A 289 -8.16 15.75 27.28
CA LYS A 289 -6.75 15.56 26.92
C LYS A 289 -6.49 14.26 26.16
N LEU A 290 -7.38 13.28 26.13
CA LEU A 290 -7.25 12.11 25.24
C LEU A 290 -7.07 12.50 23.77
N GLN A 291 -7.66 13.62 23.34
CA GLN A 291 -7.46 14.14 21.98
C GLN A 291 -5.99 14.53 21.70
N LEU A 292 -5.21 14.79 22.75
CA LEU A 292 -3.79 15.10 22.65
C LEU A 292 -2.92 13.84 22.51
N LEU A 293 -3.44 12.64 22.78
CA LEU A 293 -2.63 11.41 22.79
C LEU A 293 -1.92 11.18 21.43
N ALA A 294 -2.65 11.37 20.33
CA ALA A 294 -2.08 11.27 18.98
C ALA A 294 -0.98 12.31 18.74
N LEU A 295 -1.20 13.56 19.18
CA LEU A 295 -0.22 14.64 19.08
C LEU A 295 1.04 14.35 19.90
N LEU A 296 0.89 13.83 21.12
CA LEU A 296 2.01 13.52 22.02
C LEU A 296 2.83 12.35 21.48
N LYS A 297 2.19 11.30 20.95
CA LYS A 297 2.87 10.17 20.29
C LYS A 297 3.68 10.63 19.09
N GLU A 298 3.13 11.53 18.28
CA GLU A 298 3.85 12.11 17.15
C GLU A 298 5.04 12.97 17.61
N GLY A 299 4.85 13.80 18.65
CA GLY A 299 5.93 14.58 19.26
C GLY A 299 7.06 13.70 19.81
N GLN A 300 6.73 12.58 20.46
CA GLN A 300 7.71 11.60 20.94
C GLN A 300 8.48 10.96 19.77
N SER A 301 7.80 10.65 18.66
CA SER A 301 8.41 10.12 17.44
C SER A 301 9.43 11.09 16.85
N VAL A 302 9.08 12.38 16.73
CA VAL A 302 9.97 13.43 16.22
C VAL A 302 11.24 13.55 17.06
N LEU A 303 11.12 13.51 18.39
CA LEU A 303 12.27 13.61 19.29
C LEU A 303 13.15 12.35 19.28
N LYS A 304 12.59 11.17 18.97
CA LYS A 304 13.37 9.91 18.88
C LYS A 304 14.13 9.76 17.57
N ASN A 305 13.66 10.36 16.48
CA ASN A 305 14.20 10.15 15.13
C ASN A 305 15.34 11.12 14.73
N ASP A 306 16.02 11.77 15.69
CA ASP A 306 17.13 12.73 15.47
C ASP A 306 16.87 13.87 14.48
N VAL A 307 15.59 14.18 14.22
CA VAL A 307 15.17 15.34 13.42
C VAL A 307 15.53 16.65 14.14
N THR A 308 15.48 16.65 15.48
CA THR A 308 16.01 17.72 16.32
C THR A 308 17.28 17.26 17.04
N ARG A 309 18.36 18.02 16.84
CA ARG A 309 19.69 17.76 17.42
C ARG A 309 19.99 18.59 18.66
N ASP A 310 19.31 19.72 18.84
CA ASP A 310 19.59 20.66 19.93
C ASP A 310 18.51 20.60 21.04
N ASP A 311 18.85 21.11 22.22
CA ASP A 311 17.99 21.14 23.41
C ASP A 311 16.90 22.23 23.32
N TYR A 312 15.99 22.08 22.37
CA TYR A 312 14.75 22.84 22.30
C TYR A 312 13.55 21.96 21.96
N CYS A 313 12.36 22.42 22.35
CA CYS A 313 11.11 21.78 21.96
C CYS A 313 10.79 22.06 20.48
N PRO A 314 10.62 21.04 19.61
CA PRO A 314 10.37 21.23 18.18
C PRO A 314 9.04 21.95 17.87
N LEU A 315 8.10 21.97 18.81
CA LEU A 315 6.77 22.54 18.60
C LEU A 315 6.70 24.02 18.95
N CYS A 316 7.22 24.41 20.12
CA CYS A 316 7.18 25.79 20.61
C CYS A 316 8.53 26.52 20.51
N LEU A 317 9.59 25.82 20.10
CA LEU A 317 10.97 26.33 19.96
C LEU A 317 11.58 26.91 21.24
N GLN A 318 11.01 26.55 22.41
CA GLN A 318 11.57 26.93 23.70
C GLN A 318 12.74 26.02 24.07
N GLU A 319 13.78 26.61 24.66
CA GLU A 319 14.95 25.90 25.17
C GLU A 319 14.54 24.93 26.28
N LYS A 320 14.79 23.64 26.06
CA LYS A 320 14.44 22.55 26.98
C LYS A 320 15.19 21.30 26.61
N SER A 321 15.73 20.59 27.60
CA SER A 321 16.48 19.36 27.36
C SER A 321 15.65 18.33 26.60
N LYS A 322 16.20 17.78 25.52
CA LYS A 322 15.57 16.72 24.72
C LYS A 322 15.23 15.50 25.58
N ILE A 323 16.11 15.15 26.52
CA ILE A 323 15.93 14.00 27.42
C ILE A 323 14.76 14.24 28.37
N GLU A 324 14.69 15.42 28.98
CA GLU A 324 13.60 15.79 29.88
C GLU A 324 12.26 15.85 29.14
N LEU A 325 12.26 16.42 27.92
CA LEU A 325 11.05 16.51 27.10
C LEU A 325 10.52 15.12 26.69
N ILE A 326 11.41 14.20 26.31
CA ILE A 326 11.03 12.80 26.04
C ILE A 326 10.45 12.15 27.31
N LYS A 327 11.07 12.38 28.47
CA LYS A 327 10.58 11.83 29.75
C LYS A 327 9.17 12.35 30.08
N GLU A 328 8.94 13.65 29.99
CA GLU A 328 7.62 14.26 30.22
C GLU A 328 6.56 13.76 29.23
N LEU A 329 6.91 13.62 27.95
CA LEU A 329 6.01 13.05 26.95
C LEU A 329 5.67 11.60 27.26
N ASN A 330 6.65 10.78 27.67
CA ASN A 330 6.41 9.39 28.03
C ASN A 330 5.44 9.27 29.22
N GLU A 331 5.62 10.10 30.26
CA GLU A 331 4.74 10.14 31.42
C GLU A 331 3.31 10.52 31.01
N ARG A 332 3.15 11.61 30.24
CA ARG A 332 1.83 12.05 29.76
C ARG A 332 1.15 11.06 28.81
N ILE A 333 1.91 10.42 27.92
CA ILE A 333 1.39 9.39 27.02
C ILE A 333 0.88 8.21 27.84
N LYS A 334 1.67 7.74 28.80
CA LYS A 334 1.29 6.61 29.66
C LYS A 334 -0.01 6.88 30.42
N GLU A 335 -0.12 8.05 31.05
CA GLU A 335 -1.35 8.46 31.76
C GLU A 335 -2.58 8.46 30.83
N LEU A 336 -2.43 8.98 29.61
CA LEU A 336 -3.52 9.03 28.63
C LEU A 336 -3.85 7.66 28.01
N GLU A 337 -2.87 6.77 27.85
CA GLU A 337 -3.11 5.39 27.42
C GLU A 337 -3.89 4.59 28.46
N GLU A 338 -3.57 4.76 29.76
CA GLU A 338 -4.34 4.17 30.85
C GLU A 338 -5.79 4.69 30.86
N LEU A 339 -5.99 6.00 30.66
CA LEU A 339 -7.32 6.60 30.50
C LEU A 339 -8.08 6.09 29.26
N GLU A 340 -7.39 5.87 28.14
CA GLU A 340 -7.99 5.32 26.92
C GLU A 340 -8.49 3.89 27.16
N GLU A 341 -7.71 3.08 27.88
CA GLU A 341 -8.10 1.72 28.26
C GLU A 341 -9.34 1.71 29.16
N GLU A 342 -9.43 2.60 30.14
CA GLU A 342 -10.62 2.74 30.99
C GLU A 342 -11.86 3.20 30.21
N LYS A 343 -11.70 4.13 29.27
CA LYS A 343 -12.78 4.54 28.37
C LYS A 343 -13.26 3.37 27.50
N ASN A 344 -12.34 2.58 26.95
CA ASN A 344 -12.69 1.39 26.17
C ASN A 344 -13.45 0.36 27.02
N LYS A 345 -13.05 0.17 28.29
CA LYS A 345 -13.79 -0.68 29.25
C LYS A 345 -15.21 -0.15 29.49
N LEU A 346 -15.39 1.16 29.63
CA LEU A 346 -16.72 1.77 29.77
C LEU A 346 -17.61 1.46 28.54
N GLU A 347 -17.08 1.66 27.34
CA GLU A 347 -17.80 1.41 26.09
C GLU A 347 -18.20 -0.07 25.96
N GLU A 348 -17.30 -0.99 26.31
CA GLU A 348 -17.58 -2.43 26.32
C GLU A 348 -18.72 -2.79 27.30
N GLN A 349 -18.67 -2.27 28.53
CA GLN A 349 -19.75 -2.47 29.51
C GLN A 349 -21.06 -1.82 29.07
N GLY A 350 -21.01 -0.66 28.42
CA GLY A 350 -22.18 0.01 27.87
C GLY A 350 -22.87 -0.83 26.78
N GLN A 351 -22.09 -1.43 25.87
CA GLN A 351 -22.62 -2.32 24.84
C GLN A 351 -23.23 -3.60 25.44
N LYS A 352 -22.59 -4.18 26.46
CA LYS A 352 -23.11 -5.34 27.19
C LYS A 352 -24.47 -5.02 27.82
N LEU A 353 -24.59 -3.91 28.55
CA LEU A 353 -25.85 -3.51 29.17
C LEU A 353 -26.93 -3.22 28.12
N LYS A 354 -26.58 -2.51 27.03
CA LYS A 354 -27.49 -2.25 25.91
C LYS A 354 -28.07 -3.53 25.31
N GLY A 355 -27.25 -4.57 25.16
CA GLY A 355 -27.70 -5.89 24.69
C GLY A 355 -28.73 -6.52 25.61
N ILE A 356 -28.48 -6.53 26.92
CA ILE A 356 -29.41 -7.06 27.93
C ILE A 356 -30.73 -6.28 27.91
N LEU A 357 -30.67 -4.95 27.88
CA LEU A 357 -31.86 -4.09 27.83
C LEU A 357 -32.71 -4.36 26.58
N GLN A 358 -32.08 -4.49 25.41
CA GLN A 358 -32.79 -4.71 24.15
C GLN A 358 -33.59 -6.01 24.14
N VAL A 359 -33.03 -7.10 24.69
CA VAL A 359 -33.75 -8.39 24.82
C VAL A 359 -35.03 -8.21 25.63
N ASN A 360 -34.94 -7.57 26.80
CA ASN A 360 -36.08 -7.38 27.70
C ASN A 360 -37.12 -6.39 27.13
N VAL A 361 -36.69 -5.31 26.47
CA VAL A 361 -37.60 -4.37 25.79
C VAL A 361 -38.36 -5.08 24.66
N ASN A 362 -37.69 -5.93 23.87
CA ASN A 362 -38.33 -6.71 22.82
C ASN A 362 -39.38 -7.70 23.38
N THR A 363 -39.10 -8.33 24.53
CA THR A 363 -40.08 -9.19 25.22
C THR A 363 -41.32 -8.41 25.63
N ILE A 364 -41.14 -7.21 26.21
CA ILE A 364 -42.27 -6.34 26.56
C ILE A 364 -43.03 -5.87 25.31
N ASP A 365 -42.34 -5.51 24.24
CA ASP A 365 -42.97 -5.08 22.99
C ASP A 365 -43.79 -6.19 22.34
N ARG A 366 -43.37 -7.44 22.49
CA ARG A 366 -44.17 -8.60 22.09
C ARG A 366 -45.41 -8.75 22.95
N LEU A 367 -45.27 -8.61 24.26
CA LEU A 367 -46.36 -8.75 25.22
C LEU A 367 -47.42 -7.65 25.05
N LEU A 368 -47.00 -6.40 24.83
CA LEU A 368 -47.90 -5.26 24.56
C LEU A 368 -48.72 -5.41 23.26
N LYS A 369 -48.39 -6.34 22.37
CA LYS A 369 -49.17 -6.64 21.15
C LYS A 369 -50.32 -7.63 21.37
N GLU A 370 -50.44 -8.23 22.56
CA GLU A 370 -51.51 -9.18 22.87
C GLU A 370 -52.89 -8.50 22.83
N LYS A 371 -53.88 -9.19 22.25
CA LYS A 371 -55.22 -8.63 22.00
C LYS A 371 -55.97 -8.23 23.28
N PHE A 372 -55.78 -8.98 24.37
CA PHE A 372 -56.45 -8.78 25.65
C PHE A 372 -56.03 -7.50 26.37
N PHE A 373 -54.90 -6.89 26.01
CA PHE A 373 -54.52 -5.58 26.57
C PHE A 373 -55.44 -4.44 26.12
N LYS A 374 -56.28 -4.63 25.10
CA LYS A 374 -57.27 -3.64 24.66
C LYS A 374 -58.54 -3.65 25.52
N GLU A 375 -58.71 -4.64 26.39
CA GLU A 375 -59.89 -4.75 27.26
C GLU A 375 -59.74 -3.86 28.50
N GLU A 376 -60.81 -3.15 28.87
CA GLU A 376 -60.83 -2.19 29.97
C GLU A 376 -60.45 -2.84 31.33
N GLN A 377 -60.78 -4.12 31.51
CA GLN A 377 -60.46 -4.91 32.69
C GLN A 377 -58.95 -5.10 32.88
N GLN A 378 -58.15 -5.02 31.81
CA GLN A 378 -56.69 -5.20 31.85
C GLN A 378 -55.93 -3.87 31.93
N ALA A 379 -56.60 -2.73 32.04
CA ALA A 379 -55.97 -1.40 32.06
C ALA A 379 -54.86 -1.28 33.12
N LYS A 380 -55.09 -1.83 34.33
CA LYS A 380 -54.08 -1.83 35.41
C LYS A 380 -52.85 -2.67 35.08
N LEU A 381 -53.02 -3.79 34.38
CA LEU A 381 -51.92 -4.65 33.97
C LEU A 381 -51.13 -4.00 32.83
N LEU A 382 -51.82 -3.39 31.88
CA LEU A 382 -51.24 -2.63 30.78
C LEU A 382 -50.37 -1.47 31.29
N GLU A 383 -50.89 -0.67 32.22
CA GLU A 383 -50.16 0.44 32.84
C GLU A 383 -48.85 -0.04 33.47
N LYS A 384 -48.88 -1.15 34.21
CA LYS A 384 -47.70 -1.74 34.86
C LYS A 384 -46.67 -2.23 33.84
N VAL A 385 -47.10 -2.92 32.78
CA VAL A 385 -46.19 -3.36 31.72
C VAL A 385 -45.52 -2.15 31.03
N HIS A 386 -46.28 -1.07 30.80
CA HIS A 386 -45.73 0.18 30.29
C HIS A 386 -44.74 0.83 31.27
N GLN A 387 -45.00 0.79 32.58
CA GLN A 387 -44.05 1.26 33.59
C GLN A 387 -42.74 0.48 33.52
N ILE A 388 -42.77 -0.85 33.42
CA ILE A 388 -41.54 -1.67 33.28
C ILE A 388 -40.77 -1.24 32.02
N LYS A 389 -41.44 -1.09 30.88
CA LYS A 389 -40.82 -0.62 29.63
C LYS A 389 -40.19 0.76 29.80
N THR A 390 -40.88 1.66 30.48
CA THR A 390 -40.42 3.02 30.74
C THR A 390 -39.14 2.99 31.57
N THR A 391 -39.10 2.20 32.65
CA THR A 391 -37.92 2.05 33.50
C THR A 391 -36.74 1.43 32.73
N LEU A 392 -36.95 0.41 31.89
CA LEU A 392 -35.88 -0.14 31.02
C LEU A 392 -35.33 0.90 30.03
N ASN A 393 -36.21 1.75 29.49
CA ASN A 393 -35.81 2.83 28.59
C ASN A 393 -35.03 3.94 29.33
N VAL A 394 -35.26 4.14 30.63
CA VAL A 394 -34.44 5.05 31.44
C VAL A 394 -32.99 4.59 31.46
N PHE A 395 -32.70 3.30 31.73
CA PHE A 395 -31.33 2.77 31.62
C PHE A 395 -30.72 3.00 30.24
N SER A 396 -31.52 2.82 29.18
CA SER A 396 -31.08 3.03 27.80
C SER A 396 -30.77 4.51 27.51
N ALA A 397 -31.45 5.44 28.17
CA ALA A 397 -31.20 6.88 28.07
C ALA A 397 -29.92 7.27 28.83
N GLU A 398 -29.65 6.67 30.00
CA GLU A 398 -28.41 6.89 30.75
C GLU A 398 -27.16 6.48 29.93
N LEU A 399 -27.25 5.38 29.18
CA LEU A 399 -26.17 4.92 28.29
C LEU A 399 -25.87 5.89 27.12
N LYS A 400 -26.78 6.82 26.80
CA LYS A 400 -26.58 7.81 25.74
C LYS A 400 -25.94 9.12 26.24
N LYS A 401 -25.79 9.30 27.55
CA LYS A 401 -25.19 10.50 28.11
C LYS A 401 -23.68 10.49 27.87
N GLU A 402 -23.17 11.60 27.34
CA GLU A 402 -21.74 11.79 27.12
C GLU A 402 -21.02 12.04 28.46
N LEU A 403 -19.78 11.56 28.58
CA LEU A 403 -18.94 11.76 29.76
C LEU A 403 -18.76 13.25 30.14
N ILE A 404 -18.80 14.13 29.14
CA ILE A 404 -18.58 15.59 29.28
C ILE A 404 -19.91 16.35 29.44
N ALA A 405 -21.06 15.67 29.41
CA ALA A 405 -22.36 16.33 29.59
C ALA A 405 -22.47 16.99 30.97
N LYS A 406 -23.23 18.11 31.04
CA LYS A 406 -23.48 18.85 32.30
C LYS A 406 -24.12 17.96 33.38
N ASP A 407 -25.05 17.11 32.99
CA ASP A 407 -25.77 16.25 33.92
C ASP A 407 -25.12 14.86 34.04
N PRO A 408 -24.81 14.37 35.26
CA PRO A 408 -24.35 13.01 35.47
C PRO A 408 -25.39 11.97 35.04
N ILE A 409 -24.91 10.74 34.88
CA ILE A 409 -25.82 9.59 34.93
C ILE A 409 -26.40 9.45 36.33
N ASN A 410 -27.62 8.90 36.42
CA ASN A 410 -28.27 8.70 37.70
C ASN A 410 -27.61 7.56 38.51
N ALA A 411 -27.50 7.74 39.83
CA ALA A 411 -26.98 6.71 40.72
C ALA A 411 -27.81 5.42 40.66
N PRO A 412 -27.21 4.22 40.86
CA PRO A 412 -27.95 2.95 40.88
C PRO A 412 -29.07 2.87 41.92
N SER A 413 -29.04 3.73 42.95
CA SER A 413 -30.12 3.86 43.93
C SER A 413 -31.34 4.63 43.41
N LYS A 414 -31.16 5.50 42.40
CA LYS A 414 -32.23 6.33 41.82
C LYS A 414 -32.96 5.67 40.67
N ILE A 415 -32.31 4.71 39.98
CA ILE A 415 -32.92 3.92 38.93
C ILE A 415 -32.92 2.47 39.38
N GLN A 416 -34.05 2.02 39.91
CA GLN A 416 -34.27 0.63 40.25
C GLN A 416 -35.52 0.09 39.57
N ILE A 417 -35.46 -1.21 39.30
CA ILE A 417 -36.60 -1.98 38.85
C ILE A 417 -37.03 -2.78 40.07
N ASP A 418 -38.27 -2.63 40.51
CA ASP A 418 -38.77 -3.39 41.64
C ASP A 418 -38.99 -4.86 41.24
N LYS A 419 -37.96 -5.67 41.48
CA LYS A 419 -37.96 -7.10 41.18
C LYS A 419 -39.09 -7.83 41.92
N LYS A 420 -39.36 -7.45 43.17
CA LYS A 420 -40.40 -8.10 43.99
C LYS A 420 -41.77 -7.80 43.40
N GLN A 421 -42.02 -6.55 43.04
CA GLN A 421 -43.27 -6.13 42.44
C GLN A 421 -43.53 -6.82 41.09
N ILE A 422 -42.52 -6.92 40.21
CA ILE A 422 -42.64 -7.65 38.94
C ILE A 422 -42.90 -9.14 39.18
N PHE A 423 -42.20 -9.73 40.15
CA PHE A 423 -42.40 -11.13 40.52
C PHE A 423 -43.80 -11.39 41.12
N GLU A 424 -44.32 -10.48 41.93
CA GLU A 424 -45.69 -10.54 42.44
C GLU A 424 -46.72 -10.43 41.32
N PHE A 425 -46.48 -9.59 40.30
CA PHE A 425 -47.36 -9.51 39.13
C PHE A 425 -47.29 -10.76 38.27
N ALA A 426 -46.10 -11.33 38.08
CA ALA A 426 -45.95 -12.62 37.42
C ALA A 426 -46.74 -13.70 38.17
N LYS A 427 -46.61 -13.77 39.50
CA LYS A 427 -47.37 -14.69 40.36
C LYS A 427 -48.87 -14.42 40.34
N HIS A 428 -49.30 -13.17 40.31
CA HIS A 428 -50.71 -12.82 40.21
C HIS A 428 -51.28 -13.28 38.86
N ALA A 429 -50.59 -13.02 37.75
CA ALA A 429 -51.01 -13.49 36.42
C ALA A 429 -51.10 -15.03 36.37
N GLN A 430 -50.08 -15.72 36.89
CA GLN A 430 -50.09 -17.19 37.04
C GLN A 430 -51.23 -17.67 37.96
N GLY A 431 -51.49 -16.95 39.06
CA GLY A 431 -52.57 -17.22 39.99
C GLY A 431 -53.95 -17.01 39.36
N THR A 432 -54.14 -15.97 38.56
CA THR A 432 -55.36 -15.73 37.79
C THR A 432 -55.56 -16.81 36.74
N ALA A 433 -54.51 -17.18 35.99
CA ALA A 433 -54.56 -18.31 35.06
C ALA A 433 -54.97 -19.60 35.79
N LYS A 434 -54.41 -19.86 36.97
CA LYS A 434 -54.75 -21.01 37.81
C LYS A 434 -56.18 -20.94 38.35
N ALA A 435 -56.65 -19.77 38.81
CA ALA A 435 -58.02 -19.58 39.30
C ALA A 435 -59.06 -19.73 38.18
N LEU A 436 -58.79 -19.19 36.98
CA LEU A 436 -59.61 -19.38 35.79
C LEU A 436 -59.65 -20.86 35.38
N THR A 437 -58.51 -21.55 35.49
CA THR A 437 -58.43 -23.00 35.31
C THR A 437 -59.30 -23.72 36.34
N GLU A 438 -59.13 -23.41 37.63
CA GLU A 438 -59.86 -23.99 38.75
C GLU A 438 -61.35 -23.60 38.82
N SER A 439 -61.80 -22.53 38.16
CA SER A 439 -63.21 -22.17 38.07
C SER A 439 -64.07 -23.27 37.43
N LYS A 440 -63.42 -24.15 36.65
CA LYS A 440 -63.98 -25.36 36.05
C LYS A 440 -63.39 -26.63 36.71
N LYS A 441 -63.10 -26.61 38.03
CA LYS A 441 -62.47 -27.72 38.78
C LYS A 441 -63.21 -29.06 38.65
N SER A 442 -64.53 -29.01 38.53
CA SER A 442 -65.39 -30.18 38.31
C SER A 442 -65.24 -30.79 36.92
N ASN A 443 -64.70 -30.05 35.95
CA ASN A 443 -64.46 -30.52 34.59
C ASN A 443 -63.01 -31.02 34.43
N VAL A 444 -62.83 -32.31 34.71
CA VAL A 444 -61.54 -33.02 34.58
C VAL A 444 -60.96 -32.91 33.15
N LYS A 445 -61.80 -32.91 32.10
CA LYS A 445 -61.36 -32.74 30.71
C LYS A 445 -60.71 -31.36 30.48
N PHE A 446 -61.31 -30.31 31.02
CA PHE A 446 -60.81 -28.95 30.90
C PHE A 446 -59.46 -28.75 31.61
N GLN A 447 -59.32 -29.31 32.82
CA GLN A 447 -58.05 -29.28 33.57
C GLN A 447 -56.91 -29.97 32.82
N ILE A 448 -57.17 -31.16 32.29
CA ILE A 448 -56.19 -31.92 31.52
C ILE A 448 -55.85 -31.21 30.21
N TYR A 449 -56.84 -30.60 29.54
CA TYR A 449 -56.59 -29.79 28.35
C TYR A 449 -55.58 -28.67 28.61
N ILE A 450 -55.78 -27.87 29.68
CA ILE A 450 -54.91 -26.73 29.97
C ILE A 450 -53.49 -27.19 30.30
N ARG A 451 -53.36 -28.19 31.18
CA ARG A 451 -52.03 -28.69 31.58
C ARG A 451 -51.30 -29.30 30.38
N LEU A 452 -51.97 -30.10 29.57
CA LEU A 452 -51.39 -30.69 28.36
C LEU A 452 -51.02 -29.61 27.34
N SER A 453 -51.91 -28.64 27.08
CA SER A 453 -51.67 -27.54 26.14
C SER A 453 -50.49 -26.67 26.56
N ASN A 454 -50.39 -26.31 27.85
CA ASN A 454 -49.29 -25.51 28.38
C ASN A 454 -47.97 -26.27 28.33
N ALA A 455 -47.96 -27.55 28.75
CA ALA A 455 -46.77 -28.38 28.68
C ALA A 455 -46.25 -28.54 27.25
N VAL A 456 -47.14 -28.80 26.29
CA VAL A 456 -46.79 -28.96 24.87
C VAL A 456 -46.29 -27.63 24.28
N THR A 457 -46.91 -26.51 24.65
CA THR A 457 -46.47 -25.18 24.22
C THR A 457 -45.07 -24.87 24.74
N ALA A 458 -44.84 -25.06 26.05
CA ALA A 458 -43.53 -24.83 26.67
C ALA A 458 -42.45 -25.79 26.13
N TYR A 459 -42.79 -27.06 25.91
CA TYR A 459 -41.89 -28.03 25.29
C TYR A 459 -41.48 -27.61 23.86
N ASN A 460 -42.44 -27.20 23.04
CA ASN A 460 -42.17 -26.72 21.69
C ASN A 460 -41.29 -25.46 21.69
N GLN A 461 -41.51 -24.55 22.65
CA GLN A 461 -40.65 -23.38 22.85
C GLN A 461 -39.24 -23.80 23.28
N TYR A 462 -39.11 -24.71 24.24
CA TYR A 462 -37.83 -25.28 24.67
C TYR A 462 -37.05 -25.86 23.48
N GLN A 463 -37.70 -26.68 22.63
CA GLN A 463 -37.05 -27.26 21.45
C GLN A 463 -36.64 -26.20 20.43
N SER A 464 -37.46 -25.18 20.21
CA SER A 464 -37.13 -24.04 19.36
C SER A 464 -35.90 -23.26 19.89
N ILE A 465 -35.84 -22.99 21.19
CA ILE A 465 -34.73 -22.28 21.86
C ILE A 465 -33.45 -23.12 21.76
N LYS A 466 -33.53 -24.42 22.08
CA LYS A 466 -32.42 -25.38 21.96
C LYS A 466 -31.87 -25.41 20.53
N LYS A 467 -32.74 -25.57 19.52
CA LYS A 467 -32.36 -25.58 18.11
C LYS A 467 -31.69 -24.27 17.67
N LYS A 468 -32.18 -23.11 18.14
CA LYS A 468 -31.54 -21.81 17.88
C LYS A 468 -30.13 -21.72 18.47
N GLN A 469 -29.96 -22.17 19.72
CA GLN A 469 -28.64 -22.23 20.36
C GLN A 469 -27.69 -23.13 19.58
N GLU A 470 -28.13 -24.34 19.23
CA GLU A 470 -27.33 -25.31 18.45
C GLU A 470 -26.89 -24.73 17.10
N ILE A 471 -27.79 -24.06 16.37
CA ILE A 471 -27.45 -23.41 15.09
C ILE A 471 -26.37 -22.33 15.30
N LEU A 472 -26.54 -21.45 16.29
CA LEU A 472 -25.58 -20.39 16.55
C LEU A 472 -24.23 -20.94 17.01
N THR A 473 -24.21 -21.93 17.90
CA THR A 473 -22.98 -22.59 18.35
C THR A 473 -22.28 -23.27 17.19
N ARG A 474 -23.02 -23.96 16.30
CA ARG A 474 -22.44 -24.55 15.09
C ARG A 474 -21.84 -23.50 14.16
N GLN A 475 -22.51 -22.36 13.99
CA GLN A 475 -21.98 -21.25 13.19
C GLN A 475 -20.71 -20.66 13.81
N GLN A 476 -20.69 -20.46 15.13
CA GLN A 476 -19.49 -20.00 15.85
C GLN A 476 -18.30 -20.93 15.59
N VAL A 477 -18.48 -22.22 15.86
CA VAL A 477 -17.43 -23.24 15.66
C VAL A 477 -16.98 -23.28 14.20
N THR A 478 -17.91 -23.13 13.25
CA THR A 478 -17.57 -23.09 11.81
C THR A 478 -16.66 -21.90 11.50
N PHE A 479 -16.98 -20.70 11.99
CA PHE A 479 -16.13 -19.52 11.78
C PHE A 479 -14.77 -19.63 12.49
N GLU A 480 -14.71 -20.25 13.67
CA GLU A 480 -13.46 -20.51 14.39
C GLU A 480 -12.56 -21.49 13.63
N LEU A 481 -13.13 -22.57 13.10
CA LEU A 481 -12.41 -23.54 12.26
C LEU A 481 -11.93 -22.92 10.94
N LEU A 482 -12.78 -22.13 10.28
CA LEU A 482 -12.40 -21.40 9.07
C LEU A 482 -11.28 -20.40 9.35
N PHE A 483 -11.35 -19.68 10.47
CA PHE A 483 -10.30 -18.75 10.88
C PHE A 483 -8.96 -19.48 11.10
N ALA A 484 -8.98 -20.62 11.81
CA ALA A 484 -7.78 -21.41 12.07
C ALA A 484 -7.16 -21.99 10.77
N ASP A 485 -7.96 -22.60 9.90
CA ASP A 485 -7.46 -23.13 8.61
C ASP A 485 -6.96 -22.01 7.70
N PHE A 486 -7.63 -20.86 7.69
CA PHE A 486 -7.23 -19.70 6.91
C PHE A 486 -5.88 -19.14 7.36
N ILE A 487 -5.66 -18.97 8.67
CA ILE A 487 -4.35 -18.52 9.20
C ILE A 487 -3.26 -19.50 8.79
N LYS A 488 -3.49 -20.80 8.94
CA LYS A 488 -2.51 -21.82 8.57
C LYS A 488 -2.10 -21.71 7.09
N ARG A 489 -3.08 -21.65 6.19
CA ARG A 489 -2.81 -21.51 4.73
C ARG A 489 -2.14 -20.18 4.39
N GLN A 490 -2.55 -19.10 5.06
CA GLN A 490 -1.95 -17.78 4.87
C GLN A 490 -0.47 -17.81 5.26
N GLU A 491 -0.13 -18.41 6.40
CA GLU A 491 1.25 -18.54 6.87
C GLU A 491 2.08 -19.43 5.94
N GLU A 492 1.55 -20.57 5.49
CA GLU A 492 2.23 -21.44 4.52
C GLU A 492 2.54 -20.71 3.21
N ALA A 493 1.56 -19.98 2.66
CA ALA A 493 1.72 -19.21 1.42
C ALA A 493 2.72 -18.05 1.60
N LEU A 494 2.63 -17.33 2.72
CA LEU A 494 3.55 -16.24 3.03
C LEU A 494 4.98 -16.78 3.20
N ASN A 495 5.19 -17.85 3.96
CA ASN A 495 6.52 -18.42 4.19
C ASN A 495 7.14 -18.96 2.89
N MET A 496 6.34 -19.58 2.02
CA MET A 496 6.81 -20.01 0.69
C MET A 496 7.24 -18.83 -0.18
N PHE A 497 6.45 -17.75 -0.15
CA PHE A 497 6.78 -16.51 -0.85
C PHE A 497 8.07 -15.90 -0.28
N LEU A 498 8.15 -15.72 1.04
CA LEU A 498 9.33 -15.17 1.71
C LEU A 498 10.58 -16.00 1.42
N GLY A 499 10.50 -17.32 1.40
CA GLY A 499 11.61 -18.19 1.06
C GLY A 499 12.12 -17.98 -0.37
N THR A 500 11.21 -17.94 -1.35
CA THR A 500 11.55 -17.70 -2.77
C THR A 500 12.16 -16.31 -2.95
N PHE A 501 11.55 -15.31 -2.32
CA PHE A 501 11.98 -13.93 -2.41
C PHE A 501 13.35 -13.72 -1.76
N SER A 502 13.57 -14.32 -0.59
CA SER A 502 14.85 -14.34 0.13
C SER A 502 15.97 -14.94 -0.69
N SER A 503 15.70 -16.06 -1.40
CA SER A 503 16.70 -16.68 -2.28
C SER A 503 17.20 -15.71 -3.35
N ASN A 504 16.28 -14.96 -3.98
CA ASN A 504 16.64 -13.97 -4.99
C ASN A 504 17.41 -12.78 -4.38
N ILE A 505 16.97 -12.27 -3.22
CA ILE A 505 17.68 -11.20 -2.50
C ILE A 505 19.11 -11.63 -2.20
N ASN A 506 19.28 -12.81 -1.62
CA ASN A 506 20.58 -13.35 -1.25
C ASN A 506 21.48 -13.54 -2.48
N GLU A 507 20.95 -14.09 -3.58
CA GLU A 507 21.70 -14.24 -4.83
C GLU A 507 22.19 -12.90 -5.38
N TYR A 508 21.31 -11.89 -5.44
CA TYR A 508 21.67 -10.58 -5.99
C TYR A 508 22.66 -9.86 -5.09
N TYR A 509 22.45 -9.89 -3.78
CA TYR A 509 23.34 -9.27 -2.82
C TYR A 509 24.76 -9.88 -2.87
N THR A 510 24.85 -11.21 -2.82
CA THR A 510 26.14 -11.93 -2.84
C THR A 510 26.86 -11.77 -4.18
N SER A 511 26.13 -11.64 -5.30
CA SER A 511 26.73 -11.33 -6.60
C SER A 511 27.40 -9.95 -6.65
N MET A 512 26.87 -8.98 -5.90
CA MET A 512 27.43 -7.64 -5.78
C MET A 512 28.52 -7.53 -4.70
N ASN A 513 28.51 -8.42 -3.71
CA ASN A 513 29.38 -8.41 -2.53
C ASN A 513 30.10 -9.75 -2.32
N PRO A 514 30.83 -10.28 -3.33
CA PRO A 514 31.54 -11.54 -3.17
C PRO A 514 32.64 -11.39 -2.12
N ASN A 515 32.74 -12.38 -1.23
CA ASN A 515 33.72 -12.49 -0.14
C ASN A 515 33.51 -11.57 1.07
N GLU A 516 32.41 -10.83 1.16
CA GLU A 516 32.11 -9.92 2.29
C GLU A 516 31.55 -10.65 3.55
N LYS A 517 31.49 -11.99 3.54
CA LYS A 517 31.03 -12.83 4.67
C LYS A 517 29.64 -12.47 5.22
N ILE A 518 28.81 -11.84 4.36
CA ILE A 518 27.39 -11.59 4.56
C ILE A 518 26.62 -12.48 3.58
N GLU A 519 25.86 -13.43 4.12
CA GLU A 519 25.15 -14.44 3.34
C GLU A 519 23.88 -14.91 4.04
N ASP A 520 23.13 -15.80 3.41
CA ASP A 520 21.88 -16.38 3.93
C ASP A 520 20.83 -15.31 4.31
N ILE A 521 20.73 -14.26 3.50
CA ILE A 521 19.79 -13.16 3.72
C ILE A 521 18.34 -13.67 3.55
N LYS A 522 17.54 -13.51 4.60
CA LYS A 522 16.17 -14.03 4.70
C LYS A 522 15.21 -12.98 5.22
N LEU A 523 14.03 -12.94 4.61
CA LEU A 523 12.85 -12.32 5.20
C LEU A 523 12.18 -13.34 6.12
N THR A 524 12.03 -13.01 7.39
CA THR A 524 11.41 -13.87 8.41
C THR A 524 10.21 -13.19 9.04
N SER A 525 9.15 -13.96 9.30
CA SER A 525 7.95 -13.48 9.97
C SER A 525 8.20 -13.27 11.46
N ILE A 526 7.72 -12.16 12.00
CA ILE A 526 7.64 -11.91 13.45
C ILE A 526 6.21 -12.19 13.91
N LYS A 527 6.10 -13.02 14.96
CA LYS A 527 4.84 -13.32 15.65
C LYS A 527 4.82 -12.72 17.05
N ASP A 528 3.63 -12.40 17.55
CA ASP A 528 3.43 -11.96 18.94
C ASP A 528 3.28 -13.15 19.92
N LYS A 529 2.94 -12.86 21.18
CA LYS A 529 2.73 -13.89 22.22
C LYS A 529 1.53 -14.82 21.94
N ASN A 530 0.63 -14.42 21.05
CA ASN A 530 -0.56 -15.18 20.66
C ASN A 530 -0.34 -15.93 19.34
N ASP A 531 0.90 -15.99 18.85
CA ASP A 531 1.27 -16.55 17.55
C ASP A 531 0.66 -15.80 16.34
N ASP A 532 0.19 -14.56 16.55
CA ASP A 532 -0.34 -13.72 15.47
C ASP A 532 0.83 -13.04 14.71
N LEU A 533 0.80 -13.09 13.37
CA LEU A 533 1.75 -12.36 12.52
C LEU A 533 1.65 -10.84 12.73
N VAL A 534 2.73 -10.23 13.21
CA VAL A 534 2.82 -8.78 13.52
C VAL A 534 3.83 -8.03 12.65
N GLY A 535 4.72 -8.72 11.95
CA GLY A 535 5.68 -8.06 11.08
C GLY A 535 6.60 -9.01 10.32
N ILE A 536 7.52 -8.43 9.56
CA ILE A 536 8.61 -9.13 8.90
C ILE A 536 9.94 -8.46 9.25
N THR A 537 10.99 -9.24 9.45
CA THR A 537 12.36 -8.73 9.59
C THR A 537 13.30 -9.35 8.57
N ILE A 538 14.51 -8.79 8.48
CA ILE A 538 15.59 -9.30 7.65
C ILE A 538 16.63 -9.92 8.57
N GLU A 539 16.83 -11.23 8.44
CA GLU A 539 17.89 -11.99 9.07
C GLU A 539 18.99 -12.27 8.04
N TYR A 540 20.24 -12.33 8.49
CA TYR A 540 21.40 -12.64 7.65
C TYR A 540 22.50 -13.24 8.52
N LYS A 541 23.40 -14.03 7.91
CA LYS A 541 24.62 -14.47 8.55
C LYS A 541 25.72 -13.45 8.35
N PHE A 542 26.40 -13.10 9.43
CA PHE A 542 27.58 -12.25 9.47
C PHE A 542 28.69 -13.01 10.19
N PHE A 543 29.72 -13.45 9.46
CA PHE A 543 30.81 -14.29 10.00
C PHE A 543 30.28 -15.48 10.83
N ASP A 544 29.37 -16.26 10.24
CA ASP A 544 28.69 -17.44 10.82
C ASP A 544 27.66 -17.18 11.93
N GLU A 545 27.48 -15.94 12.38
CA GLU A 545 26.44 -15.57 13.34
C GLU A 545 25.20 -14.97 12.66
N THR A 546 24.02 -15.46 13.01
CA THR A 546 22.75 -14.87 12.56
C THR A 546 22.50 -13.54 13.26
N LYS A 547 22.30 -12.46 12.49
CA LYS A 547 22.04 -11.10 12.97
C LYS A 547 20.76 -10.51 12.39
N THR A 548 20.17 -9.59 13.15
CA THR A 548 18.99 -8.78 12.81
C THR A 548 18.93 -7.59 13.77
N PRO A 549 18.46 -6.40 13.35
CA PRO A 549 18.18 -5.97 11.98
C PRO A 549 19.46 -5.55 11.22
N PRO A 550 19.43 -5.42 9.87
CA PRO A 550 20.61 -5.05 9.07
C PRO A 550 21.24 -3.70 9.44
N ASN A 551 20.43 -2.69 9.74
CA ASN A 551 20.89 -1.35 10.09
C ASN A 551 21.67 -1.27 11.41
N ALA A 552 21.65 -2.32 12.24
CA ALA A 552 22.42 -2.35 13.47
C ALA A 552 23.92 -2.67 13.26
N TYR A 553 24.27 -3.39 12.19
CA TYR A 553 25.64 -3.90 11.99
C TYR A 553 26.20 -3.67 10.57
N LEU A 554 25.34 -3.43 9.57
CA LEU A 554 25.79 -3.23 8.19
C LEU A 554 26.14 -1.76 7.92
N SER A 555 27.18 -1.54 7.10
CA SER A 555 27.53 -0.22 6.58
C SER A 555 26.48 0.30 5.59
N GLU A 556 26.47 1.62 5.36
CA GLU A 556 25.56 2.26 4.40
C GLU A 556 25.67 1.64 2.99
N SER A 557 26.89 1.32 2.54
CA SER A 557 27.11 0.66 1.25
C SER A 557 26.42 -0.71 1.16
N HIS A 558 26.47 -1.51 2.22
CA HIS A 558 25.79 -2.80 2.26
C HIS A 558 24.27 -2.65 2.37
N ILE A 559 23.78 -1.67 3.13
CA ILE A 559 22.35 -1.35 3.20
C ILE A 559 21.82 -0.96 1.81
N ASN A 560 22.58 -0.14 1.07
CA ASN A 560 22.26 0.24 -0.30
C ASN A 560 22.25 -0.96 -1.26
N CYS A 561 23.25 -1.86 -1.16
CA CYS A 561 23.26 -3.11 -1.93
C CYS A 561 22.07 -4.02 -1.61
N LEU A 562 21.66 -4.08 -0.34
CA LEU A 562 20.52 -4.85 0.10
C LEU A 562 19.20 -4.25 -0.44
N GLY A 563 19.07 -2.93 -0.42
CA GLY A 563 17.98 -2.19 -1.06
C GLY A 563 17.85 -2.47 -2.55
N LEU A 564 18.97 -2.41 -3.29
CA LEU A 564 19.02 -2.80 -4.70
C LEU A 564 18.58 -4.24 -4.92
N SER A 565 19.09 -5.16 -4.09
CA SER A 565 18.76 -6.58 -4.18
C SER A 565 17.28 -6.85 -3.95
N PHE A 566 16.67 -6.14 -2.98
CA PHE A 566 15.25 -6.18 -2.70
C PHE A 566 14.42 -5.68 -3.89
N PHE A 567 14.76 -4.51 -4.44
CA PHE A 567 14.06 -3.96 -5.61
C PHE A 567 14.14 -4.91 -6.81
N LEU A 568 15.34 -5.42 -7.13
CA LEU A 568 15.55 -6.35 -8.23
C LEU A 568 14.82 -7.68 -8.04
N ALA A 569 14.76 -8.19 -6.80
CA ALA A 569 13.92 -9.34 -6.45
C ALA A 569 12.43 -9.03 -6.66
N SER A 570 11.99 -7.81 -6.32
CA SER A 570 10.62 -7.34 -6.56
C SER A 570 10.28 -7.26 -8.04
N VAL A 571 11.21 -6.79 -8.88
CA VAL A 571 11.03 -6.77 -10.34
C VAL A 571 10.82 -8.20 -10.86
N LYS A 572 11.63 -9.17 -10.42
CA LYS A 572 11.43 -10.57 -10.84
C LYS A 572 10.11 -11.17 -10.35
N ALA A 573 9.72 -10.86 -9.12
CA ALA A 573 8.53 -11.40 -8.50
C ALA A 573 7.24 -10.81 -9.10
N PHE A 574 7.21 -9.50 -9.35
CA PHE A 574 5.95 -8.77 -9.55
C PHE A 574 5.82 -8.09 -10.92
N ASN A 575 6.92 -7.80 -11.62
CA ASN A 575 6.87 -7.17 -12.94
C ASN A 575 6.45 -8.21 -14.00
N LYS A 576 5.14 -8.42 -14.17
CA LYS A 576 4.49 -9.44 -15.01
C LYS A 576 3.77 -8.86 -16.23
N GLN A 577 3.36 -7.60 -16.18
CA GLN A 577 2.72 -6.86 -17.26
C GLN A 577 3.76 -6.07 -18.04
N ASN A 578 4.70 -5.47 -17.32
CA ASN A 578 5.80 -4.73 -17.90
C ASN A 578 7.05 -5.62 -18.00
N GLU A 579 7.85 -5.39 -19.04
CA GLU A 579 9.18 -5.98 -19.18
C GLU A 579 10.23 -4.87 -19.14
N PHE A 580 9.98 -3.82 -18.38
CA PHE A 580 10.92 -2.72 -18.18
C PHE A 580 10.92 -2.22 -16.74
N PHE A 581 12.00 -1.54 -16.34
CA PHE A 581 12.07 -0.79 -15.08
C PHE A 581 13.06 0.38 -15.21
N VAL A 582 12.96 1.33 -14.30
CA VAL A 582 13.74 2.57 -14.27
C VAL A 582 14.62 2.61 -13.03
N LEU A 583 15.91 2.91 -13.22
CA LEU A 583 16.87 3.14 -12.16
C LEU A 583 17.36 4.58 -12.26
N ASP A 584 17.03 5.42 -11.29
CA ASP A 584 17.37 6.85 -11.28
C ASP A 584 18.38 7.15 -10.17
N ASP A 585 19.63 7.40 -10.57
CA ASP A 585 20.74 7.78 -9.70
C ASP A 585 20.98 6.80 -8.52
N VAL A 586 20.69 5.52 -8.72
CA VAL A 586 20.77 4.48 -7.67
C VAL A 586 22.18 4.19 -7.15
N ILE A 587 23.21 4.72 -7.83
CA ILE A 587 24.62 4.61 -7.44
C ILE A 587 25.15 6.01 -7.10
N SER A 588 25.50 6.23 -5.82
CA SER A 588 26.14 7.47 -5.36
C SER A 588 27.50 7.23 -4.69
N SER A 589 27.67 6.13 -3.96
CA SER A 589 28.82 5.90 -3.05
C SER A 589 29.52 4.55 -3.22
N PHE A 590 29.28 3.82 -4.32
CA PHE A 590 29.92 2.52 -4.55
C PHE A 590 31.38 2.68 -4.98
N ASP A 591 32.24 1.78 -4.51
CA ASP A 591 33.59 1.65 -5.06
C ASP A 591 33.57 1.05 -6.49
N ARG A 592 34.73 1.05 -7.15
CA ARG A 592 34.86 0.57 -8.53
C ARG A 592 34.52 -0.93 -8.69
N PRO A 593 34.97 -1.86 -7.81
CA PRO A 593 34.53 -3.25 -7.85
C PRO A 593 33.01 -3.44 -7.76
N HIS A 594 32.33 -2.75 -6.85
CA HIS A 594 30.88 -2.86 -6.67
C HIS A 594 30.12 -2.37 -7.90
N ARG A 595 30.55 -1.25 -8.51
CA ARG A 595 30.00 -0.74 -9.79
C ARG A 595 30.06 -1.77 -10.91
N SER A 596 31.19 -2.45 -11.07
CA SER A 596 31.38 -3.47 -12.11
C SER A 596 30.47 -4.69 -11.90
N ARG A 597 30.34 -5.14 -10.65
CA ARG A 597 29.48 -6.29 -10.32
C ARG A 597 28.00 -5.97 -10.49
N PHE A 598 27.57 -4.76 -10.13
CA PHE A 598 26.22 -4.31 -10.37
C PHE A 598 25.89 -4.22 -11.88
N ALA A 599 26.79 -3.65 -12.68
CA ALA A 599 26.65 -3.63 -14.14
C ALA A 599 26.49 -5.05 -14.72
N LYS A 600 27.29 -6.00 -14.24
CA LYS A 600 27.21 -7.41 -14.64
C LYS A 600 25.90 -8.07 -14.21
N LEU A 601 25.45 -7.83 -12.97
CA LEU A 601 24.16 -8.33 -12.47
C LEU A 601 23.01 -7.90 -13.38
N LEU A 602 22.94 -6.61 -13.76
CA LEU A 602 21.91 -6.10 -14.67
C LEU A 602 21.96 -6.78 -16.04
N THR A 603 23.16 -6.89 -16.63
CA THR A 603 23.30 -7.43 -17.99
C THR A 603 23.16 -8.96 -18.08
N ASP A 604 23.46 -9.69 -17.00
CA ASP A 604 23.37 -11.16 -16.98
C ASP A 604 21.98 -11.64 -16.52
N LYS A 605 21.47 -11.12 -15.39
CA LYS A 605 20.23 -11.62 -14.76
C LYS A 605 18.97 -10.92 -15.27
N PHE A 606 19.10 -9.68 -15.77
CA PHE A 606 17.98 -8.86 -16.20
C PHE A 606 17.97 -8.57 -17.72
N ARG A 607 18.71 -9.36 -18.52
CA ARG A 607 18.80 -9.21 -19.99
C ARG A 607 17.46 -9.20 -20.74
N ASN A 608 16.44 -9.86 -20.19
CA ASN A 608 15.12 -9.95 -20.80
C ASN A 608 14.30 -8.66 -20.56
N TYR A 609 14.67 -7.86 -19.56
CA TYR A 609 14.04 -6.59 -19.24
C TYR A 609 14.69 -5.45 -20.03
N GLN A 610 13.88 -4.49 -20.44
CA GLN A 610 14.31 -3.19 -20.91
C GLN A 610 14.64 -2.32 -19.68
N ILE A 611 15.87 -1.82 -19.60
CA ILE A 611 16.34 -1.06 -18.45
C ILE A 611 16.54 0.39 -18.88
N LEU A 612 15.88 1.32 -18.18
CA LEU A 612 16.13 2.76 -18.31
C LEU A 612 17.00 3.17 -17.12
N LEU A 613 18.31 3.29 -17.33
CA LEU A 613 19.26 3.65 -16.26
C LEU A 613 19.73 5.09 -16.44
N LEU A 614 19.53 5.91 -15.41
CA LEU A 614 19.99 7.28 -15.36
C LEU A 614 21.06 7.42 -14.27
N THR A 615 22.17 8.10 -14.59
CA THR A 615 23.24 8.33 -13.61
C THR A 615 23.95 9.66 -13.84
N HIS A 616 24.36 10.31 -12.76
CA HIS A 616 25.30 11.44 -12.74
C HIS A 616 26.75 11.02 -12.50
N GLU A 617 27.01 9.73 -12.22
CA GLU A 617 28.34 9.26 -11.88
C GLU A 617 29.10 8.84 -13.13
N GLN A 618 30.03 9.69 -13.57
CA GLN A 618 30.77 9.53 -14.83
C GLN A 618 31.50 8.18 -14.91
N GLY A 619 32.15 7.73 -13.82
CA GLY A 619 32.92 6.49 -13.83
C GLY A 619 32.07 5.24 -14.06
N PHE A 620 30.87 5.19 -13.46
CA PHE A 620 29.90 4.13 -13.62
C PHE A 620 29.27 4.17 -15.01
N PHE A 621 28.93 5.35 -15.50
CA PHE A 621 28.44 5.53 -16.86
C PHE A 621 29.44 4.99 -17.89
N GLU A 622 30.70 5.40 -17.82
CA GLU A 622 31.74 4.95 -18.76
C GLU A 622 31.95 3.44 -18.70
N LEU A 623 32.01 2.90 -17.49
CA LEU A 623 32.15 1.46 -17.25
C LEU A 623 30.98 0.69 -17.89
N LEU A 624 29.74 1.07 -17.57
CA LEU A 624 28.56 0.37 -18.06
C LEU A 624 28.40 0.57 -19.57
N ALA A 625 28.58 1.79 -20.09
CA ALA A 625 28.50 2.10 -21.52
C ALA A 625 29.47 1.24 -22.34
N SER A 626 30.69 0.99 -21.82
CA SER A 626 31.67 0.14 -22.49
C SER A 626 31.20 -1.32 -22.66
N ASP A 627 30.41 -1.83 -21.72
CA ASP A 627 29.87 -3.20 -21.75
C ASP A 627 28.57 -3.28 -22.57
N VAL A 628 27.63 -2.35 -22.34
CA VAL A 628 26.26 -2.45 -22.89
C VAL A 628 26.11 -1.95 -24.33
N LYS A 629 27.04 -1.12 -24.82
CA LYS A 629 27.00 -0.61 -26.20
C LYS A 629 27.03 -1.75 -27.23
N SER A 630 27.84 -2.78 -26.98
CA SER A 630 27.88 -3.99 -27.82
C SER A 630 26.62 -4.85 -27.72
N LYS A 631 25.89 -4.72 -26.60
CA LYS A 631 24.64 -5.43 -26.30
C LYS A 631 23.40 -4.67 -26.81
N GLY A 632 23.59 -3.58 -27.56
CA GLY A 632 22.52 -2.85 -28.23
C GLY A 632 21.77 -1.83 -27.37
N TRP A 633 22.28 -1.46 -26.20
CA TRP A 633 21.71 -0.37 -25.41
C TRP A 633 21.92 0.97 -26.11
N LEU A 634 20.94 1.86 -25.96
CA LEU A 634 21.08 3.25 -26.37
C LEU A 634 21.89 4.00 -25.30
N ILE A 635 22.78 4.89 -25.73
CA ILE A 635 23.59 5.71 -24.83
C ILE A 635 23.26 7.17 -25.13
N GLN A 636 22.83 7.92 -24.13
CA GLN A 636 22.48 9.33 -24.25
C GLN A 636 23.16 10.16 -23.15
N ASP A 637 23.42 11.42 -23.45
CA ASP A 637 23.98 12.41 -22.53
C ASP A 637 23.00 13.59 -22.46
N PHE A 638 22.46 13.87 -21.28
CA PHE A 638 21.49 14.93 -21.03
C PHE A 638 22.21 16.18 -20.53
N LYS A 639 21.87 17.31 -21.15
CA LYS A 639 22.22 18.66 -20.69
C LYS A 639 20.95 19.46 -20.43
N TRP A 640 21.07 20.54 -19.68
CA TRP A 640 19.95 21.46 -19.46
C TRP A 640 20.35 22.89 -19.80
N SER A 641 19.46 23.62 -20.47
CA SER A 641 19.56 25.06 -20.71
C SER A 641 18.29 25.77 -20.27
N LYS A 642 18.39 27.06 -19.96
CA LYS A 642 17.22 27.86 -19.55
C LYS A 642 16.24 28.04 -20.72
N GLU A 643 16.78 28.12 -21.93
CA GLU A 643 16.06 28.40 -23.15
C GLU A 643 15.18 27.20 -23.56
N ASN A 644 15.77 26.00 -23.59
CA ASN A 644 15.16 24.81 -24.19
C ASN A 644 14.82 23.71 -23.16
N GLY A 645 15.27 23.85 -21.91
CA GLY A 645 15.09 22.83 -20.88
C GLY A 645 16.06 21.66 -21.05
N VAL A 646 15.58 20.42 -20.85
CA VAL A 646 16.40 19.21 -21.07
C VAL A 646 16.64 18.99 -22.56
N GLU A 647 17.91 18.84 -22.92
CA GLU A 647 18.35 18.53 -24.28
C GLU A 647 19.23 17.29 -24.29
N ILE A 648 19.16 16.53 -25.37
CA ILE A 648 20.09 15.44 -25.63
C ILE A 648 21.33 16.04 -26.30
N LYS A 649 22.50 15.80 -25.71
CA LYS A 649 23.77 16.24 -26.26
C LYS A 649 24.08 15.46 -27.52
N GLU A 650 24.33 16.21 -28.59
CA GLU A 650 24.53 15.67 -29.92
C GLU A 650 25.82 14.87 -30.06
N SER A 651 25.71 13.71 -30.73
CA SER A 651 26.85 12.90 -31.15
C SER A 651 27.63 13.57 -32.30
N ILE A 652 28.79 13.04 -32.67
CA ILE A 652 29.57 13.57 -33.82
C ILE A 652 28.73 13.53 -35.11
N THR A 653 27.97 12.44 -35.28
CA THR A 653 27.09 12.21 -36.42
C THR A 653 25.98 13.27 -36.46
N ASP A 654 25.38 13.58 -35.32
CA ASP A 654 24.27 14.54 -35.23
C ASP A 654 24.73 15.97 -35.57
N ILE A 655 25.93 16.37 -35.13
CA ILE A 655 26.50 17.68 -35.49
C ILE A 655 26.76 17.77 -37.00
N LYS A 656 27.27 16.69 -37.61
CA LYS A 656 27.50 16.62 -39.07
C LYS A 656 26.18 16.78 -39.83
N GLU A 657 25.14 16.04 -39.43
CA GLU A 657 23.82 16.14 -40.04
C GLU A 657 23.20 17.53 -39.87
N ARG A 658 23.38 18.18 -38.71
CA ARG A 658 22.94 19.56 -38.48
C ARG A 658 23.64 20.55 -39.42
N ILE A 659 24.96 20.42 -39.58
CA ILE A 659 25.73 21.26 -40.52
C ILE A 659 25.19 21.10 -41.94
N VAL A 660 24.96 19.85 -42.39
CA VAL A 660 24.40 19.57 -43.73
C VAL A 660 23.02 20.19 -43.90
N LYS A 661 22.10 20.01 -42.93
CA LYS A 661 20.76 20.60 -42.97
C LYS A 661 20.80 22.14 -43.01
N LYS A 662 21.69 22.78 -42.26
CA LYS A 662 21.86 24.24 -42.27
C LYS A 662 22.35 24.76 -43.62
N PHE A 663 23.23 24.02 -44.30
CA PHE A 663 23.60 24.33 -45.68
C PHE A 663 22.41 24.18 -46.65
N GLU A 664 21.64 23.09 -46.54
CA GLU A 664 20.45 22.86 -47.37
C GLU A 664 19.39 23.97 -47.17
N SER A 665 19.16 24.40 -45.93
CA SER A 665 18.19 25.44 -45.59
C SER A 665 18.72 26.86 -45.74
N LYS A 666 19.96 27.04 -46.21
CA LYS A 666 20.70 28.32 -46.26
C LYS A 666 20.72 29.11 -44.93
N ASN A 667 20.72 28.41 -43.80
CA ASN A 667 20.74 29.05 -42.47
C ASN A 667 22.19 29.26 -41.99
N LYS A 668 22.60 30.52 -41.86
CA LYS A 668 23.94 30.91 -41.38
C LYS A 668 24.08 30.94 -39.86
N GLU A 669 22.97 31.02 -39.12
CA GLU A 669 22.99 31.24 -37.68
C GLU A 669 23.68 30.08 -36.94
N GLY A 670 24.77 30.41 -36.23
CA GLY A 670 25.59 29.45 -35.49
C GLY A 670 26.29 28.37 -36.33
N LEU A 671 26.23 28.45 -37.67
CA LEU A 671 26.81 27.43 -38.57
C LEU A 671 28.34 27.36 -38.44
N GLY A 672 29.02 28.50 -38.34
CA GLY A 672 30.47 28.55 -38.10
C GLY A 672 30.88 27.87 -36.79
N ASN A 673 30.10 28.07 -35.73
CA ASN A 673 30.33 27.42 -34.44
C ASN A 673 30.14 25.89 -34.52
N ASP A 674 29.11 25.43 -35.24
CA ASP A 674 28.87 23.99 -35.46
C ASP A 674 30.05 23.32 -36.18
N ILE A 675 30.53 23.96 -37.25
CA ILE A 675 31.70 23.49 -38.03
C ILE A 675 32.94 23.42 -37.13
N ARG A 676 33.17 24.43 -36.28
CA ARG A 676 34.28 24.45 -35.33
C ARG A 676 34.19 23.30 -34.33
N VAL A 677 33.06 23.15 -33.65
CA VAL A 677 32.85 22.12 -32.62
C VAL A 677 33.00 20.72 -33.23
N TYR A 678 32.44 20.49 -34.43
CA TYR A 678 32.65 19.25 -35.17
C TYR A 678 34.13 18.99 -35.46
N THR A 679 34.85 20.01 -35.94
CA THR A 679 36.27 19.92 -36.27
C THR A 679 37.11 19.58 -35.04
N GLU A 680 36.89 20.27 -33.91
CA GLU A 680 37.58 19.98 -32.64
C GLU A 680 37.33 18.54 -32.18
N LYS A 681 36.09 18.07 -32.26
CA LYS A 681 35.70 16.72 -31.83
C LYS A 681 36.36 15.64 -32.69
N VAL A 682 36.33 15.80 -34.01
CA VAL A 682 36.97 14.85 -34.95
C VAL A 682 38.50 14.90 -34.86
N MET A 683 39.09 16.10 -34.70
CA MET A 683 40.54 16.23 -34.61
C MET A 683 41.11 15.64 -33.31
N LYS A 684 40.37 15.69 -32.20
CA LYS A 684 40.72 14.93 -30.98
C LYS A 684 40.74 13.42 -31.25
N GLU A 685 39.74 12.91 -31.98
CA GLU A 685 39.67 11.50 -32.34
C GLU A 685 40.83 11.08 -33.27
N ILE A 686 41.17 11.90 -34.27
CA ILE A 686 42.32 11.68 -35.14
C ILE A 686 43.63 11.71 -34.33
N ALA A 687 43.84 12.75 -33.52
CA ALA A 687 45.03 12.91 -32.68
C ALA A 687 45.24 11.70 -31.77
N ASN A 688 44.18 11.23 -31.11
CA ASN A 688 44.21 10.03 -30.27
C ASN A 688 44.53 8.76 -31.07
N ASN A 689 43.95 8.59 -32.26
CA ASN A 689 44.18 7.38 -33.07
C ASN A 689 45.61 7.26 -33.63
N ILE A 690 46.30 8.39 -33.83
CA ILE A 690 47.67 8.41 -34.38
C ILE A 690 48.76 8.73 -33.33
N ASP A 691 48.40 8.74 -32.04
CA ASP A 691 49.24 9.19 -30.92
C ASP A 691 49.95 10.53 -31.21
N ALA A 692 49.18 11.53 -31.65
CA ALA A 692 49.69 12.88 -31.81
C ALA A 692 49.91 13.52 -30.42
N GLN A 693 51.11 14.04 -30.18
CA GLN A 693 51.48 14.61 -28.88
C GLN A 693 50.96 16.05 -28.75
N VAL A 694 50.28 16.31 -27.64
CA VAL A 694 49.80 17.64 -27.22
C VAL A 694 50.39 17.99 -25.85
N ALA A 695 50.55 19.28 -25.55
CA ALA A 695 51.10 19.73 -24.26
C ALA A 695 50.17 19.32 -23.11
N PHE A 696 50.64 18.62 -22.08
CA PHE A 696 49.81 18.17 -20.96
C PHE A 696 49.08 19.34 -20.27
N ARG A 697 47.79 19.13 -19.95
CA ARG A 697 46.96 20.08 -19.20
C ARG A 697 46.14 19.32 -18.16
N TYR A 698 45.86 19.94 -17.02
CA TYR A 698 45.07 19.32 -15.96
C TYR A 698 43.56 19.33 -16.27
N ASN A 699 42.87 18.25 -15.89
CA ASN A 699 41.41 18.12 -15.82
C ASN A 699 40.69 18.59 -17.11
N GLU A 700 39.59 19.33 -16.98
CA GLU A 700 38.76 19.81 -18.09
C GLU A 700 39.51 20.67 -19.12
N ILE A 701 40.62 21.31 -18.74
CA ILE A 701 41.41 22.15 -19.65
C ILE A 701 42.03 21.28 -20.75
N ASN A 702 42.31 20.01 -20.46
CA ASN A 702 42.73 19.03 -21.46
C ASN A 702 41.64 18.76 -22.51
N GLU A 703 40.39 18.74 -22.07
CA GLU A 703 39.23 18.50 -22.94
C GLU A 703 38.78 19.78 -23.69
N LYS A 704 39.18 20.97 -23.25
CA LYS A 704 38.87 22.26 -23.92
C LYS A 704 39.90 22.65 -25.01
N ARG A 705 40.65 21.69 -25.56
CA ARG A 705 41.61 21.96 -26.65
C ARG A 705 40.91 22.40 -27.94
N MET A 706 41.41 23.47 -28.52
CA MET A 706 40.90 24.09 -29.73
C MET A 706 41.52 23.50 -30.99
N ALA A 707 40.83 23.69 -32.12
CA ALA A 707 41.24 23.16 -33.43
C ALA A 707 42.70 23.50 -33.82
N PRO A 708 43.21 24.75 -33.69
CA PRO A 708 44.59 25.09 -34.10
C PRO A 708 45.66 24.21 -33.43
N GLU A 709 45.53 24.00 -32.13
CA GLU A 709 46.45 23.17 -31.35
C GLU A 709 46.41 21.70 -31.78
N LEU A 710 45.22 21.18 -32.07
CA LEU A 710 45.04 19.80 -32.54
C LEU A 710 45.60 19.63 -33.96
N PHE A 711 45.43 20.62 -34.84
CA PHE A 711 46.06 20.63 -36.16
C PHE A 711 47.58 20.70 -36.08
N ASP A 712 48.14 21.46 -35.13
CA ASP A 712 49.58 21.49 -34.87
C ASP A 712 50.11 20.12 -34.45
N ALA A 713 49.46 19.48 -33.48
CA ALA A 713 49.85 18.17 -33.00
C ALA A 713 49.76 17.09 -34.09
N VAL A 714 48.63 17.02 -34.82
CA VAL A 714 48.43 16.05 -35.89
C VAL A 714 49.42 16.30 -37.04
N TYR A 715 49.61 17.55 -37.46
CA TYR A 715 50.58 17.88 -38.51
C TYR A 715 52.02 17.52 -38.12
N ALA A 716 52.43 17.83 -36.88
CA ALA A 716 53.76 17.49 -36.38
C ALA A 716 53.96 15.96 -36.33
N ARG A 717 52.91 15.21 -35.97
CA ARG A 717 52.96 13.75 -35.92
C ARG A 717 53.09 13.14 -37.31
N ILE A 718 52.22 13.49 -38.25
CA ILE A 718 52.27 12.93 -39.61
C ILE A 718 53.53 13.38 -40.36
N SER A 719 54.03 14.60 -40.13
CA SER A 719 55.28 15.07 -40.76
C SER A 719 56.50 14.25 -40.37
N LYS A 720 56.52 13.69 -39.16
CA LYS A 720 57.60 12.80 -38.70
C LYS A 720 57.40 11.35 -39.17
N LYS A 721 56.15 10.92 -39.29
CA LYS A 721 55.79 9.51 -39.43
C LYS A 721 55.39 9.08 -40.84
N SER A 722 54.81 9.95 -41.66
CA SER A 722 54.27 9.58 -42.96
C SER A 722 54.31 10.75 -43.93
N ASN A 723 55.18 10.67 -44.95
CA ASN A 723 55.23 11.73 -45.96
C ASN A 723 53.99 11.65 -46.86
N GLY A 724 53.55 10.43 -47.22
CA GLY A 724 52.37 10.23 -48.06
C GLY A 724 51.07 10.69 -47.42
N LEU A 725 50.91 10.48 -46.10
CA LEU A 725 49.76 11.00 -45.36
C LEU A 725 49.85 12.50 -45.16
N LYS A 726 51.04 13.05 -44.89
CA LYS A 726 51.25 14.50 -44.72
C LYS A 726 50.82 15.27 -45.97
N ASP A 727 51.28 14.85 -47.14
CA ASP A 727 51.03 15.55 -48.40
C ASP A 727 49.56 15.47 -48.80
N LYS A 728 48.93 14.31 -48.60
CA LYS A 728 47.50 14.14 -48.84
C LYS A 728 46.67 14.98 -47.87
N ALA A 729 46.93 14.86 -46.56
CA ALA A 729 46.12 15.52 -45.52
C ALA A 729 46.16 17.05 -45.61
N ASN A 730 47.24 17.61 -46.16
CA ASN A 730 47.41 19.04 -46.43
C ASN A 730 46.93 19.96 -45.28
N ILE A 731 47.23 19.59 -44.03
CA ILE A 731 46.79 20.31 -42.83
C ILE A 731 47.29 21.77 -42.83
N GLN A 732 48.40 22.07 -43.50
CA GLN A 732 48.88 23.45 -43.64
C GLN A 732 47.89 24.36 -44.37
N ARG A 733 47.16 23.83 -45.38
CA ARG A 733 46.07 24.57 -46.03
C ARG A 733 44.99 24.91 -45.02
N LEU A 734 44.52 23.94 -44.22
CA LEU A 734 43.51 24.20 -43.17
C LEU A 734 43.98 25.18 -42.09
N LYS A 735 45.29 25.19 -41.77
CA LYS A 735 45.88 26.17 -40.84
C LYS A 735 45.94 27.58 -41.43
N GLY A 736 46.24 27.69 -42.73
CA GLY A 736 46.32 28.96 -43.46
C GLY A 736 44.95 29.46 -43.93
N MET A 737 43.93 28.61 -43.90
CA MET A 737 42.56 29.03 -44.15
C MET A 737 42.09 29.99 -43.06
N PRO A 738 41.03 30.77 -43.35
CA PRO A 738 40.32 31.55 -42.35
C PRO A 738 39.60 30.65 -41.35
N MET A 739 40.17 29.55 -40.87
CA MET A 739 39.65 28.79 -39.73
C MET A 739 39.53 29.66 -38.46
N PHE A 740 40.22 30.81 -38.45
CA PHE A 740 39.98 31.88 -37.51
C PHE A 740 38.69 32.68 -37.77
N VAL A 741 38.05 32.61 -38.94
CA VAL A 741 36.69 33.15 -39.16
C VAL A 741 35.69 32.46 -38.24
N ALA A 742 35.78 31.15 -38.00
CA ALA A 742 34.94 30.48 -36.99
C ALA A 742 35.29 30.82 -35.53
N ASN A 743 36.49 31.40 -35.30
CA ASN A 743 36.93 31.90 -34.00
C ASN A 743 36.56 33.39 -33.84
N VAL A 744 36.56 34.14 -34.94
CA VAL A 744 36.15 35.53 -35.09
C VAL A 744 34.62 35.61 -34.91
N THR A 745 33.82 34.75 -35.56
CA THR A 745 32.35 34.67 -35.40
C THR A 745 31.83 34.38 -33.99
N SER A 746 32.71 33.95 -33.06
CA SER A 746 32.36 33.70 -31.65
C SER A 746 32.72 34.86 -30.72
N HIS A 747 33.30 35.94 -31.27
CA HIS A 747 33.77 37.13 -30.56
C HIS A 747 33.32 38.40 -31.28
N ASP A 748 33.22 39.52 -30.56
CA ASP A 748 32.76 40.81 -31.11
C ASP A 748 33.71 41.32 -32.21
N ASN A 749 33.23 41.37 -33.45
CA ASN A 749 34.01 41.81 -34.61
C ASN A 749 33.11 42.27 -35.79
N GLU A 750 33.68 43.04 -36.73
CA GLU A 750 32.97 43.63 -37.88
C GLU A 750 32.93 42.73 -39.15
N PHE A 751 33.49 41.53 -39.11
CA PHE A 751 33.53 40.60 -40.24
C PHE A 751 32.20 39.84 -40.37
N THR A 752 31.66 39.76 -41.59
CA THR A 752 30.42 39.04 -41.91
C THR A 752 30.66 38.01 -43.01
N GLU A 753 30.46 36.73 -42.71
CA GLU A 753 30.71 35.63 -43.62
C GLU A 753 29.55 35.34 -44.60
N SER A 754 29.90 34.94 -45.83
CA SER A 754 28.95 34.38 -46.77
C SER A 754 28.71 32.88 -46.48
N ILE A 755 27.59 32.34 -46.95
CA ILE A 755 27.33 30.89 -46.77
C ILE A 755 28.27 30.08 -47.66
N GLU A 756 28.69 30.68 -48.76
CA GLU A 756 29.68 30.19 -49.71
C GLU A 756 31.07 30.05 -49.04
N ASP A 757 31.47 31.01 -48.20
CA ASP A 757 32.72 30.93 -47.43
C ASP A 757 32.70 29.75 -46.45
N LEU A 758 31.59 29.59 -45.70
CA LEU A 758 31.42 28.46 -44.78
C LEU A 758 31.37 27.12 -45.51
N ALA A 759 30.76 27.07 -46.71
CA ALA A 759 30.69 25.86 -47.52
C ALA A 759 32.08 25.43 -48.02
N ALA A 760 32.92 26.38 -48.45
CA ALA A 760 34.29 26.11 -48.86
C ALA A 760 35.15 25.58 -47.70
N ILE A 761 34.99 26.16 -46.51
CA ILE A 761 35.68 25.69 -45.29
C ILE A 761 35.21 24.28 -44.93
N TRP A 762 33.90 24.02 -44.98
CA TRP A 762 33.35 22.71 -44.67
C TRP A 762 33.84 21.62 -45.62
N ASP A 763 33.87 21.88 -46.93
CA ASP A 763 34.39 20.96 -47.94
C ASP A 763 35.87 20.59 -47.71
N ASP A 764 36.72 21.58 -47.40
CA ASP A 764 38.13 21.34 -47.11
C ASP A 764 38.33 20.53 -45.81
N ILE A 765 37.50 20.75 -44.79
CA ILE A 765 37.48 19.94 -43.56
C ILE A 765 37.06 18.50 -43.88
N GLN A 766 35.99 18.29 -44.65
CA GLN A 766 35.52 16.96 -45.02
C GLN A 766 36.57 16.18 -45.82
N LYS A 767 37.20 16.82 -46.81
CA LYS A 767 38.30 16.24 -47.59
C LYS A 767 39.45 15.81 -46.70
N THR A 768 39.82 16.64 -45.74
CA THR A 768 40.91 16.31 -44.80
C THR A 768 40.54 15.15 -43.89
N ILE A 769 39.32 15.13 -43.33
CA ILE A 769 38.86 14.04 -42.47
C ILE A 769 38.83 12.71 -43.22
N HIS A 770 38.35 12.71 -44.47
CA HIS A 770 38.24 11.52 -45.30
C HIS A 770 39.61 10.86 -45.60
N ILE A 771 40.71 11.60 -45.47
CA ILE A 771 42.06 11.05 -45.59
C ILE A 771 42.42 10.16 -44.41
N PHE A 772 41.89 10.46 -43.22
CA PHE A 772 42.08 9.66 -42.00
C PHE A 772 40.97 8.62 -41.80
N PHE A 773 39.79 8.81 -42.41
CA PHE A 773 38.60 8.01 -42.17
C PHE A 773 38.27 7.07 -43.33
N CYS A 774 38.06 5.79 -43.05
CA CYS A 774 37.67 4.81 -44.06
C CYS A 774 36.16 4.66 -44.14
N ASP A 775 35.57 5.00 -45.29
CA ASP A 775 34.11 4.90 -45.50
C ASP A 775 33.59 3.46 -45.42
N GLU A 776 34.39 2.47 -45.82
CA GLU A 776 33.96 1.07 -45.86
C GLU A 776 33.80 0.41 -44.49
N CYS A 777 34.70 0.71 -43.54
CA CYS A 777 34.61 0.17 -42.17
C CYS A 777 34.20 1.23 -41.15
N SER A 778 33.92 2.44 -41.61
CA SER A 778 33.57 3.61 -40.80
C SER A 778 34.51 3.84 -39.61
N LYS A 779 35.82 3.65 -39.82
CA LYS A 779 36.86 3.79 -38.78
C LYS A 779 38.02 4.64 -39.28
N PHE A 780 38.61 5.41 -38.35
CA PHE A 780 39.87 6.09 -38.59
C PHE A 780 41.05 5.12 -38.74
N ILE A 781 42.07 5.53 -39.47
CA ILE A 781 43.40 4.90 -39.40
C ILE A 781 43.92 5.02 -37.96
N SER A 782 44.51 3.96 -37.43
CA SER A 782 44.89 3.91 -36.02
C SER A 782 46.20 3.17 -35.82
N ILE A 783 47.02 3.64 -34.86
CA ILE A 783 48.23 2.94 -34.41
C ILE A 783 47.90 1.55 -33.87
N LYS A 784 46.68 1.34 -33.35
CA LYS A 784 46.19 0.01 -32.95
C LYS A 784 46.21 -1.02 -34.09
N TYR A 785 46.15 -0.56 -35.34
CA TYR A 785 46.19 -1.42 -36.53
C TYR A 785 47.51 -1.32 -37.29
N PHE A 786 48.55 -0.73 -36.70
CA PHE A 786 49.86 -0.58 -37.34
C PHE A 786 50.45 -1.92 -37.77
N ASP A 787 50.82 -2.00 -39.05
CA ASP A 787 51.46 -3.15 -39.65
C ASP A 787 52.98 -3.00 -39.49
N ASN A 788 53.55 -3.79 -38.57
CA ASN A 788 54.98 -3.80 -38.26
C ASN A 788 55.86 -4.35 -39.40
N VAL A 789 55.28 -5.09 -40.35
CA VAL A 789 55.96 -5.72 -41.48
C VAL A 789 55.98 -4.76 -42.66
N GLU A 790 54.82 -4.21 -43.03
CA GLU A 790 54.74 -3.24 -44.14
C GLU A 790 55.14 -1.81 -43.72
N ASN A 791 55.34 -1.54 -42.42
CA ASN A 791 55.49 -0.19 -41.84
C ASN A 791 54.36 0.74 -42.30
N LYS A 792 53.12 0.31 -42.08
CA LYS A 792 51.93 1.08 -42.50
C LYS A 792 50.92 1.24 -41.38
N ILE A 793 50.36 2.43 -41.27
CA ILE A 793 49.16 2.67 -40.47
C ILE A 793 47.94 2.39 -41.35
N ARG A 794 46.90 1.75 -40.80
CA ARG A 794 45.70 1.37 -41.56
C ARG A 794 44.42 1.51 -40.75
N CYS A 795 43.29 1.51 -41.44
CA CYS A 795 41.97 1.36 -40.84
C CYS A 795 41.69 -0.10 -40.46
N GLY A 796 40.58 -0.35 -39.76
CA GLY A 796 40.22 -1.67 -39.26
C GLY A 796 40.04 -2.75 -40.34
N CYS A 797 39.57 -2.40 -41.55
CA CYS A 797 39.46 -3.34 -42.67
C CYS A 797 40.69 -3.39 -43.58
N GLY A 798 41.71 -2.54 -43.33
CA GLY A 798 42.96 -2.49 -44.09
C GLY A 798 42.89 -1.84 -45.48
N LYS A 799 41.73 -1.39 -45.95
CA LYS A 799 41.57 -0.75 -47.27
C LYS A 799 42.15 0.65 -47.35
N LEU A 800 42.02 1.42 -46.28
CA LEU A 800 42.70 2.70 -46.13
C LEU A 800 44.01 2.48 -45.37
N LYS A 801 45.16 2.73 -46.03
CA LYS A 801 46.49 2.56 -45.44
C LYS A 801 47.51 3.56 -45.98
N TYR A 802 48.45 3.94 -45.12
CA TYR A 802 49.52 4.89 -45.42
C TYR A 802 50.85 4.39 -44.88
N ASP A 803 51.96 4.81 -45.49
CA ASP A 803 53.30 4.63 -44.94
C ASP A 803 53.36 5.19 -43.52
N TRP A 804 54.06 4.51 -42.61
CA TRP A 804 54.21 4.97 -41.24
C TRP A 804 55.54 4.49 -40.66
N LYS A 805 56.48 5.42 -40.48
CA LYS A 805 57.83 5.19 -39.96
C LYS A 805 57.77 4.74 -38.50
N LYS A 806 58.58 3.73 -38.16
CA LYS A 806 58.71 3.24 -36.78
C LYS A 806 59.09 4.34 -35.80
#